data_AF-A0A6P4YA93-F1
#
_entry.id   AF-A0A6P4YA93-F1
#
_cell.length_a   1.000
_cell.length_b   1.000
_cell.length_c   1.000
_cell.angle_alpha   90.00
_cell.angle_beta   90.00
_cell.angle_gamma   90.00
#
_symmetry.space_group_name_H-M   'P 1'
#
loop_
_entity.id
_entity.type
_entity.pdbx_description
1 polymer ?
#
loop_
_entity_poly.entity_id
_entity_poly.type
_entity_poly.pdbx_seq_one_letter_code
_entity_poly.pdbx_strand_id
1 'polypeptide(L)'
;MCQGKQQCFVPAADAIFNGSPCNSVMKYLEVNYECQGEDPCEQNEHDSIDDIWRSTGHRTIGLPDSELHDDRYVLAEGWYRFVSPAGGEMPTSCVPLESCGTRSPVWMDGTVPAVNQTQTVSGCINDGGCCDNIVSLKVKNCGDFLVYKLSPLQFALNPSAYCADMIPKLRGAPTLDYHASQTESYFLCDFDGPTWPNVTWVVEWFLDDTVILTEELPGWVQTAYLDQNAILLNTEVSCQVHGHFDGSNATTVPDKSDPYYAGIVVGPQNLTVHENGGPANFTVHSTIALNCDVMIVNNDGYLGRPDVLLDQCTLSFDTGSWGVDNPQTVTVWAIRDFQSDGDQHVQIDVIPTADCDVPPSGNTQDVLVHSRVWRCWAVSCNCGVAVREGDDVITIDMCDGPFGHTAPTVRLRSPQEPARGTRVTRSQSGRSFKVSLPSGAEVRTDVEYWGMNLHVKVPSDDFGATEGLFGTFDHDWTNDYNTRDGAVSSNSNDFSWSWRIPAGQSLFDRLPDPADTPGQPASRYDGSVLCACTASGPQCGDPDTIPTFPNDFDIDITNTLVQRRGRRSRDLRSTQVADRSIPAAPVAVTATWPTPSGITHDNATAMCKEAAMTSPAFAACAAVLSDADVFSGVEDCVEDIKVTDNLVFLQQAAMLMEELCREEALKNVTLYDQKDENSTALPPAFVGSSLCPGRCSLRGECINATCYCDPGYGSSDCSVDMTTPPALVVVRYGRTCDVRSEDCDVIGVVGDGFLDSRSLQCHVMHVERTSDKARGRQPSALPATADFLSFREVECTVRGSVLTIDGNPDENTGTPVSNVTVAVSNDGRLNSVSDVLQVTIYDSHCQECDGTGVCRAKENACEIKGFCYPANGSHPADSARYCNPSVNRSGWTFRPATGEQQPKHIVGIVAGTVVGTVVLVLAVALILKIKKQKRSVSVGFLKEDGDTVKQATGMSP
;
A
#
# COMPACT_ATOMS: atom_id res chain seq x y z
N MET A 1 -45.59 -55.00 -38.41
CA MET A 1 -46.94 -54.63 -38.92
C MET A 1 -47.76 -55.87 -39.30
N CYS A 2 -48.82 -56.22 -38.56
CA CYS A 2 -49.76 -57.27 -38.98
C CYS A 2 -50.94 -56.75 -39.84
N GLN A 3 -51.10 -55.43 -40.06
CA GLN A 3 -52.14 -54.84 -40.95
C GLN A 3 -53.54 -55.49 -40.80
N GLY A 4 -53.93 -55.85 -39.57
CA GLY A 4 -55.20 -56.52 -39.27
C GLY A 4 -55.31 -58.01 -39.68
N LYS A 5 -54.23 -58.66 -40.13
CA LYS A 5 -54.20 -60.08 -40.50
C LYS A 5 -53.73 -60.95 -39.33
N GLN A 6 -54.38 -62.10 -39.15
CA GLN A 6 -54.07 -63.05 -38.07
C GLN A 6 -53.28 -64.29 -38.51
N GLN A 7 -52.98 -64.45 -39.82
CA GLN A 7 -52.25 -65.61 -40.37
C GLN A 7 -51.35 -65.24 -41.55
N CYS A 8 -50.22 -65.93 -41.72
CA CYS A 8 -49.29 -65.81 -42.86
C CYS A 8 -48.91 -67.18 -43.45
N PHE A 9 -48.57 -67.22 -44.73
CA PHE A 9 -48.14 -68.45 -45.43
C PHE A 9 -46.65 -68.34 -45.80
N VAL A 10 -45.85 -69.34 -45.44
CA VAL A 10 -44.41 -69.41 -45.76
C VAL A 10 -44.16 -70.61 -46.70
N PRO A 11 -43.57 -70.41 -47.89
CA PRO A 11 -43.18 -71.51 -48.77
C PRO A 11 -41.87 -72.17 -48.27
N ALA A 12 -41.85 -73.49 -48.12
CA ALA A 12 -40.64 -74.24 -47.77
C ALA A 12 -39.81 -74.57 -49.02
N ALA A 13 -38.49 -74.37 -48.98
CA ALA A 13 -37.54 -74.74 -50.04
C ALA A 13 -36.34 -75.52 -49.47
N ASP A 14 -36.00 -76.67 -50.06
CA ASP A 14 -34.95 -77.61 -49.60
C ASP A 14 -33.51 -77.16 -49.97
N ALA A 15 -33.19 -75.87 -49.86
CA ALA A 15 -31.91 -75.32 -50.34
C ALA A 15 -30.71 -75.54 -49.39
N ILE A 16 -30.92 -76.05 -48.16
CA ILE A 16 -29.86 -76.14 -47.13
C ILE A 16 -29.18 -77.53 -47.09
N PHE A 17 -29.76 -78.56 -47.71
CA PHE A 17 -29.15 -79.89 -47.78
C PHE A 17 -28.72 -80.19 -49.22
N ASN A 18 -27.40 -80.25 -49.47
CA ASN A 18 -26.80 -80.73 -50.72
C ASN A 18 -27.12 -82.23 -50.92
N GLY A 19 -28.38 -82.54 -51.24
CA GLY A 19 -28.94 -83.88 -51.33
C GLY A 19 -29.87 -84.24 -50.15
N SER A 20 -30.97 -84.94 -50.47
CA SER A 20 -31.92 -85.45 -49.46
C SER A 20 -31.27 -86.58 -48.64
N PRO A 21 -31.14 -86.46 -47.31
CA PRO A 21 -30.55 -87.52 -46.49
C PRO A 21 -31.44 -88.77 -46.39
N CYS A 22 -32.74 -88.69 -46.75
CA CYS A 22 -33.68 -89.80 -46.69
C CYS A 22 -34.78 -89.64 -47.77
N ASN A 23 -34.89 -90.57 -48.72
CA ASN A 23 -36.06 -90.68 -49.59
C ASN A 23 -37.26 -91.19 -48.78
N SER A 24 -38.41 -90.50 -48.85
CA SER A 24 -39.71 -90.84 -48.22
C SER A 24 -39.99 -90.37 -46.79
N VAL A 25 -39.32 -89.32 -46.28
CA VAL A 25 -39.67 -88.69 -45.00
C VAL A 25 -40.46 -87.40 -45.25
N MET A 26 -41.70 -87.31 -44.74
CA MET A 26 -42.47 -86.06 -44.72
C MET A 26 -41.87 -85.12 -43.68
N LYS A 27 -41.38 -83.96 -44.11
CA LYS A 27 -40.94 -82.87 -43.22
C LYS A 27 -42.13 -81.95 -42.98
N TYR A 28 -42.49 -81.71 -41.72
CA TYR A 28 -43.51 -80.73 -41.34
C TYR A 28 -42.80 -79.51 -40.76
N LEU A 29 -43.14 -78.31 -41.25
CA LEU A 29 -42.71 -77.04 -40.68
C LEU A 29 -43.83 -76.55 -39.76
N GLU A 30 -43.59 -76.59 -38.45
CA GLU A 30 -44.44 -75.91 -37.47
C GLU A 30 -43.92 -74.48 -37.31
N VAL A 31 -44.72 -73.49 -37.72
CA VAL A 31 -44.39 -72.07 -37.57
C VAL A 31 -45.25 -71.50 -36.46
N ASN A 32 -44.63 -71.19 -35.32
CA ASN A 32 -45.24 -70.34 -34.31
C ASN A 32 -44.88 -68.88 -34.62
N TYR A 33 -45.88 -68.00 -34.73
CA TYR A 33 -45.69 -66.56 -34.89
C TYR A 33 -46.58 -65.82 -33.90
N GLU A 34 -46.10 -64.67 -33.41
CA GLU A 34 -46.80 -63.80 -32.48
C GLU A 34 -46.80 -62.37 -33.06
N CYS A 35 -47.97 -61.73 -33.15
CA CYS A 35 -48.03 -60.33 -33.55
C CYS A 35 -47.60 -59.48 -32.34
N GLN A 36 -46.39 -58.92 -32.39
CA GLN A 36 -45.93 -57.97 -31.38
C GLN A 36 -46.71 -56.66 -31.50
N GLY A 37 -47.25 -56.17 -30.38
CA GLY A 37 -47.83 -54.82 -30.29
C GLY A 37 -46.72 -53.77 -30.42
N GLU A 38 -47.03 -52.61 -31.00
CA GLU A 38 -46.09 -51.50 -31.18
C GLU A 38 -45.51 -51.10 -29.81
N ASP A 39 -44.20 -51.28 -29.66
CA ASP A 39 -43.47 -50.84 -28.48
C ASP A 39 -43.01 -49.39 -28.71
N PRO A 40 -43.50 -48.40 -27.94
CA PRO A 40 -43.12 -47.00 -28.14
C PRO A 40 -41.64 -46.71 -27.83
N CYS A 41 -40.89 -47.67 -27.30
CA CYS A 41 -39.44 -47.58 -27.15
C CYS A 41 -38.66 -47.84 -28.44
N GLU A 42 -39.31 -48.38 -29.48
CA GLU A 42 -38.68 -48.64 -30.78
C GLU A 42 -38.61 -47.38 -31.64
N GLN A 43 -37.62 -47.34 -32.55
CA GLN A 43 -37.38 -46.21 -33.44
C GLN A 43 -38.58 -45.99 -34.39
N ASN A 44 -39.12 -44.76 -34.41
CA ASN A 44 -40.30 -44.32 -35.18
C ASN A 44 -41.68 -44.74 -34.64
N GLU A 45 -41.77 -45.32 -33.45
CA GLU A 45 -43.04 -45.62 -32.76
C GLU A 45 -43.42 -44.53 -31.74
N HIS A 46 -42.63 -43.45 -31.69
CA HIS A 46 -42.88 -42.22 -30.94
C HIS A 46 -42.40 -41.00 -31.73
N ASP A 47 -43.07 -39.87 -31.54
CA ASP A 47 -42.66 -38.56 -32.07
C ASP A 47 -41.72 -37.86 -31.09
N SER A 48 -40.91 -36.94 -31.60
CA SER A 48 -40.00 -36.13 -30.80
C SER A 48 -40.58 -34.74 -30.54
N ILE A 49 -40.54 -34.28 -29.29
CA ILE A 49 -40.83 -32.90 -28.89
C ILE A 49 -39.50 -32.24 -28.54
N ASP A 50 -39.01 -31.35 -29.42
CA ASP A 50 -37.72 -30.68 -29.32
C ASP A 50 -37.82 -29.18 -29.01
N ASP A 51 -39.03 -28.70 -28.74
CA ASP A 51 -39.34 -27.32 -28.40
C ASP A 51 -38.58 -26.83 -27.14
N ILE A 52 -37.66 -25.88 -27.31
CA ILE A 52 -36.84 -25.30 -26.22
C ILE A 52 -37.70 -24.50 -25.22
N TRP A 53 -38.76 -23.85 -25.71
CA TRP A 53 -39.65 -23.01 -24.89
C TRP A 53 -40.44 -23.78 -23.84
N ARG A 54 -40.50 -25.13 -23.92
CA ARG A 54 -41.20 -25.99 -22.96
C ARG A 54 -40.49 -26.16 -21.62
N SER A 55 -39.27 -25.63 -21.48
CA SER A 55 -38.50 -25.70 -20.23
C SER A 55 -39.23 -25.01 -19.07
N THR A 56 -39.19 -25.62 -17.88
CA THR A 56 -39.68 -25.00 -16.64
C THR A 56 -38.97 -23.67 -16.32
N GLY A 57 -37.77 -23.44 -16.85
CA GLY A 57 -37.02 -22.19 -16.72
C GLY A 57 -37.42 -21.09 -17.70
N HIS A 58 -38.25 -21.37 -18.72
CA HIS A 58 -38.66 -20.38 -19.72
C HIS A 58 -39.93 -19.64 -19.28
N ARG A 59 -39.79 -18.37 -18.88
CA ARG A 59 -40.89 -17.55 -18.34
C ARG A 59 -41.52 -16.62 -19.36
N THR A 60 -42.84 -16.43 -19.26
CA THR A 60 -43.64 -15.61 -20.20
C THR A 60 -44.36 -14.44 -19.54
N ILE A 61 -43.86 -13.97 -18.39
CA ILE A 61 -44.47 -12.90 -17.60
C ILE A 61 -44.60 -11.63 -18.45
N GLY A 62 -45.84 -11.12 -18.59
CA GLY A 62 -46.12 -9.87 -19.30
C GLY A 62 -46.26 -9.98 -20.82
N LEU A 63 -46.16 -11.18 -21.41
CA LEU A 63 -46.43 -11.42 -22.83
C LEU A 63 -47.96 -11.48 -23.11
N PRO A 64 -48.43 -10.99 -24.27
CA PRO A 64 -49.83 -11.12 -24.67
C PRO A 64 -50.17 -12.58 -25.06
N ASP A 65 -51.43 -13.00 -24.86
CA ASP A 65 -51.89 -14.38 -25.12
C ASP A 65 -51.63 -14.87 -26.55
N SER A 66 -51.49 -13.96 -27.53
CA SER A 66 -51.16 -14.30 -28.93
C SER A 66 -49.73 -14.81 -29.13
N GLU A 67 -48.83 -14.55 -28.18
CA GLU A 67 -47.42 -14.96 -28.21
C GLU A 67 -47.15 -16.21 -27.35
N LEU A 68 -48.17 -16.72 -26.65
CA LEU A 68 -48.06 -17.91 -25.80
C LEU A 68 -48.33 -19.20 -26.60
N HIS A 69 -47.64 -20.27 -26.22
CA HIS A 69 -47.82 -21.59 -26.82
C HIS A 69 -48.98 -22.37 -26.17
N ASP A 70 -49.68 -23.16 -26.97
CA ASP A 70 -50.91 -23.85 -26.58
C ASP A 70 -51.08 -25.21 -27.26
N ASP A 71 -50.94 -26.28 -26.47
CA ASP A 71 -51.05 -27.67 -26.93
C ASP A 71 -52.52 -28.12 -27.12
N ARG A 72 -53.51 -27.24 -26.86
CA ARG A 72 -54.92 -27.53 -27.17
C ARG A 72 -55.18 -27.85 -28.63
N TYR A 73 -54.46 -27.16 -29.53
CA TYR A 73 -54.69 -27.23 -30.97
C TYR A 73 -53.52 -27.81 -31.75
N VAL A 74 -52.32 -27.81 -31.17
CA VAL A 74 -51.06 -28.12 -31.86
C VAL A 74 -50.62 -29.57 -31.65
N LEU A 75 -50.86 -30.15 -30.47
CA LEU A 75 -50.43 -31.50 -30.14
C LEU A 75 -51.52 -32.53 -30.51
N ALA A 76 -51.16 -33.59 -31.23
CA ALA A 76 -52.04 -34.72 -31.49
C ALA A 76 -51.97 -35.77 -30.36
N GLU A 77 -52.91 -36.71 -30.31
CA GLU A 77 -52.77 -37.85 -29.39
C GLU A 77 -51.74 -38.84 -29.94
N GLY A 78 -50.72 -39.17 -29.15
CA GLY A 78 -49.61 -40.00 -29.60
C GLY A 78 -48.58 -40.28 -28.51
N TRP A 79 -47.61 -41.15 -28.81
CA TRP A 79 -46.42 -41.34 -27.97
C TRP A 79 -45.37 -40.30 -28.35
N TYR A 80 -44.88 -39.56 -27.37
CA TYR A 80 -43.91 -38.50 -27.55
C TYR A 80 -42.70 -38.72 -26.63
N ARG A 81 -41.52 -38.41 -27.14
CA ARG A 81 -40.29 -38.30 -26.37
C ARG A 81 -39.89 -36.83 -26.31
N PHE A 82 -39.68 -36.30 -25.12
CA PHE A 82 -39.05 -35.00 -24.99
C PHE A 82 -37.57 -35.16 -25.33
N VAL A 83 -37.14 -34.53 -26.42
CA VAL A 83 -35.75 -34.51 -26.88
C VAL A 83 -35.23 -33.08 -26.95
N SER A 84 -36.01 -32.13 -26.42
CA SER A 84 -35.63 -30.72 -26.36
C SER A 84 -34.28 -30.57 -25.66
N PRO A 85 -33.39 -29.72 -26.20
CA PRO A 85 -32.14 -29.40 -25.52
C PRO A 85 -32.37 -28.83 -24.11
N ALA A 86 -33.54 -28.26 -23.83
CA ALA A 86 -33.88 -27.65 -22.54
C ALA A 86 -34.58 -28.59 -21.54
N GLY A 87 -34.52 -29.91 -21.78
CA GLY A 87 -35.08 -30.95 -20.92
C GLY A 87 -35.57 -32.22 -21.64
N GLY A 88 -35.33 -33.39 -21.06
CA GLY A 88 -35.66 -34.70 -21.64
C GLY A 88 -36.86 -35.44 -21.02
N GLU A 89 -37.43 -34.90 -19.94
CA GLU A 89 -38.51 -35.54 -19.16
C GLU A 89 -39.55 -34.51 -18.74
N MET A 90 -40.78 -34.93 -18.46
CA MET A 90 -41.78 -34.03 -17.86
C MET A 90 -41.49 -33.84 -16.35
N PRO A 91 -41.55 -32.60 -15.81
CA PRO A 91 -41.30 -32.36 -14.40
C PRO A 91 -42.33 -33.10 -13.53
N THR A 92 -41.86 -33.73 -12.44
CA THR A 92 -42.71 -34.49 -11.51
C THR A 92 -43.19 -33.68 -10.31
N SER A 93 -42.95 -32.37 -10.33
CA SER A 93 -43.30 -31.44 -9.26
C SER A 93 -43.96 -30.19 -9.84
N CYS A 94 -44.64 -29.45 -8.96
CA CYS A 94 -45.43 -28.29 -9.35
C CYS A 94 -44.61 -27.22 -10.09
N VAL A 95 -45.04 -26.87 -11.30
CA VAL A 95 -44.42 -25.81 -12.10
C VAL A 95 -45.15 -24.47 -11.89
N PRO A 96 -44.45 -23.36 -11.58
CA PRO A 96 -45.08 -22.04 -11.39
C PRO A 96 -45.81 -21.53 -12.64
N LEU A 97 -46.88 -20.74 -12.46
CA LEU A 97 -47.58 -20.05 -13.55
C LEU A 97 -46.62 -19.29 -14.49
N GLU A 98 -47.04 -19.10 -15.74
CA GLU A 98 -46.27 -18.36 -16.76
C GLU A 98 -44.87 -18.96 -17.03
N SER A 99 -44.78 -20.29 -17.00
CA SER A 99 -43.57 -21.07 -17.33
C SER A 99 -43.83 -22.00 -18.52
N CYS A 100 -42.79 -22.59 -19.09
CA CYS A 100 -42.89 -23.52 -20.24
C CYS A 100 -43.51 -22.88 -21.49
N GLY A 101 -43.30 -21.57 -21.69
CA GLY A 101 -43.77 -20.85 -22.87
C GLY A 101 -45.29 -20.64 -22.92
N THR A 102 -45.99 -20.84 -21.80
CA THR A 102 -47.45 -20.81 -21.73
C THR A 102 -47.95 -20.15 -20.45
N ARG A 103 -49.25 -19.86 -20.36
CA ARG A 103 -49.85 -19.28 -19.14
C ARG A 103 -50.03 -20.33 -18.05
N SER A 104 -50.59 -21.48 -18.41
CA SER A 104 -50.95 -22.55 -17.49
C SER A 104 -50.13 -23.82 -17.78
N PRO A 105 -48.98 -24.02 -17.11
CA PRO A 105 -48.09 -25.15 -17.37
C PRO A 105 -48.68 -26.49 -16.93
N VAL A 106 -48.33 -27.56 -17.65
CA VAL A 106 -48.75 -28.93 -17.34
C VAL A 106 -47.56 -29.79 -16.94
N TRP A 107 -47.61 -30.37 -15.73
CA TRP A 107 -46.57 -31.21 -15.13
C TRP A 107 -47.12 -32.60 -14.76
N MET A 108 -46.26 -33.58 -14.50
CA MET A 108 -46.66 -34.97 -14.23
C MET A 108 -46.80 -35.23 -12.72
N ASP A 109 -47.99 -35.56 -12.25
CA ASP A 109 -48.25 -36.02 -10.88
C ASP A 109 -48.17 -37.55 -10.80
N GLY A 110 -46.99 -38.03 -10.41
CA GLY A 110 -46.67 -39.44 -10.27
C GLY A 110 -45.17 -39.70 -10.26
N THR A 111 -44.79 -40.96 -10.03
CA THR A 111 -43.39 -41.40 -10.11
C THR A 111 -43.11 -42.04 -11.47
N VAL A 112 -41.85 -41.95 -11.92
CA VAL A 112 -41.39 -42.63 -13.12
C VAL A 112 -41.42 -44.17 -12.92
N PRO A 113 -41.97 -44.96 -13.85
CA PRO A 113 -42.02 -46.42 -13.74
C PRO A 113 -40.64 -47.07 -13.86
N ALA A 114 -40.51 -48.31 -13.40
CA ALA A 114 -39.31 -49.11 -13.62
C ALA A 114 -39.06 -49.40 -15.11
N VAL A 115 -37.82 -49.69 -15.48
CA VAL A 115 -37.41 -49.99 -16.86
C VAL A 115 -38.32 -51.04 -17.51
N ASN A 116 -38.74 -50.79 -18.74
CA ASN A 116 -39.71 -51.55 -19.55
C ASN A 116 -41.14 -51.63 -19.00
N GLN A 117 -41.51 -50.82 -18.02
CA GLN A 117 -42.89 -50.72 -17.53
C GLN A 117 -43.60 -49.48 -18.05
N THR A 118 -44.89 -49.63 -18.34
CA THR A 118 -45.80 -48.54 -18.67
C THR A 118 -46.72 -48.26 -17.50
N GLN A 119 -46.80 -47.01 -17.08
CA GLN A 119 -47.66 -46.55 -15.98
C GLN A 119 -48.59 -45.44 -16.46
N THR A 120 -49.85 -45.51 -16.04
CA THR A 120 -50.81 -44.41 -16.21
C THR A 120 -50.65 -43.45 -15.04
N VAL A 121 -50.48 -42.17 -15.33
CA VAL A 121 -50.26 -41.09 -14.36
C VAL A 121 -51.16 -39.90 -14.70
N SER A 122 -51.25 -38.93 -13.79
CA SER A 122 -52.02 -37.71 -14.00
C SER A 122 -51.08 -36.59 -14.46
N GLY A 123 -51.49 -35.80 -15.43
CA GLY A 123 -50.90 -34.51 -15.75
C GLY A 123 -51.69 -33.41 -15.05
N CYS A 124 -51.03 -32.62 -14.21
CA CYS A 124 -51.63 -31.52 -13.47
C CYS A 124 -51.45 -30.20 -14.23
N ILE A 125 -52.55 -29.50 -14.46
CA ILE A 125 -52.56 -28.15 -15.04
C ILE A 125 -52.58 -27.14 -13.90
N ASN A 126 -51.61 -26.22 -13.87
CA ASN A 126 -51.58 -25.14 -12.89
C ASN A 126 -52.25 -23.88 -13.47
N ASP A 127 -53.43 -23.53 -12.96
CA ASP A 127 -54.16 -22.28 -13.22
C ASP A 127 -54.11 -21.32 -12.00
N GLY A 128 -53.32 -21.67 -10.97
CA GLY A 128 -53.12 -20.91 -9.74
C GLY A 128 -53.14 -21.76 -8.46
N GLY A 129 -53.69 -22.96 -8.52
CA GLY A 129 -53.78 -23.94 -7.43
C GLY A 129 -52.84 -25.14 -7.59
N CYS A 130 -51.83 -25.05 -8.45
CA CYS A 130 -50.83 -26.10 -8.75
C CYS A 130 -51.35 -27.30 -9.55
N CYS A 131 -52.53 -27.82 -9.22
CA CYS A 131 -53.21 -28.90 -9.95
C CYS A 131 -54.72 -28.66 -9.94
N ASP A 132 -55.14 -27.59 -10.62
CA ASP A 132 -56.55 -27.18 -10.69
C ASP A 132 -57.37 -28.13 -11.58
N ASN A 133 -56.72 -28.67 -12.63
CA ASN A 133 -57.30 -29.61 -13.57
C ASN A 133 -56.33 -30.76 -13.85
N ILE A 134 -56.87 -31.95 -14.13
CA ILE A 134 -56.08 -33.15 -14.44
C ILE A 134 -56.35 -33.66 -15.86
N VAL A 135 -55.29 -34.10 -16.53
CA VAL A 135 -55.34 -34.85 -17.80
C VAL A 135 -54.72 -36.23 -17.59
N SER A 136 -55.30 -37.28 -18.14
CA SER A 136 -54.70 -38.62 -18.03
C SER A 136 -53.60 -38.79 -19.07
N LEU A 137 -52.41 -39.23 -18.65
CA LEU A 137 -51.29 -39.54 -19.54
C LEU A 137 -50.67 -40.90 -19.17
N LYS A 138 -49.89 -41.47 -20.08
CA LYS A 138 -49.12 -42.70 -19.80
C LYS A 138 -47.64 -42.43 -19.99
N VAL A 139 -46.80 -42.98 -19.13
CA VAL A 139 -45.35 -42.94 -19.27
C VAL A 139 -44.82 -44.37 -19.38
N LYS A 140 -43.90 -44.61 -20.31
CA LYS A 140 -43.13 -45.86 -20.39
C LYS A 140 -41.65 -45.54 -20.24
N ASN A 141 -40.98 -46.30 -19.38
CA ASN A 141 -39.54 -46.21 -19.21
C ASN A 141 -38.83 -47.18 -20.16
N CYS A 142 -38.07 -46.65 -21.11
CA CYS A 142 -37.35 -47.44 -22.13
C CYS A 142 -35.92 -47.81 -21.73
N GLY A 143 -35.52 -47.52 -20.48
CA GLY A 143 -34.15 -47.66 -19.99
C GLY A 143 -33.42 -46.33 -20.10
N ASP A 144 -33.05 -45.95 -21.33
CA ASP A 144 -32.23 -44.76 -21.59
C ASP A 144 -33.04 -43.47 -21.76
N PHE A 145 -34.36 -43.57 -21.90
CA PHE A 145 -35.27 -42.43 -22.06
C PHE A 145 -36.70 -42.79 -21.67
N LEU A 146 -37.53 -41.76 -21.48
CA LEU A 146 -38.96 -41.89 -21.22
C LEU A 146 -39.77 -41.50 -22.47
N VAL A 147 -40.86 -42.23 -22.70
CA VAL A 147 -41.88 -41.88 -23.70
C VAL A 147 -43.22 -41.68 -23.01
N TYR A 148 -43.91 -40.61 -23.41
CA TYR A 148 -45.16 -40.15 -22.83
C TYR A 148 -46.27 -40.22 -23.86
N LYS A 149 -47.36 -40.93 -23.54
CA LYS A 149 -48.57 -40.86 -24.34
C LYS A 149 -49.37 -39.62 -23.93
N LEU A 150 -49.29 -38.58 -24.75
CA LEU A 150 -49.91 -37.28 -24.52
C LEU A 150 -51.18 -37.13 -25.34
N SER A 151 -52.07 -36.24 -24.92
CA SER A 151 -53.34 -35.95 -25.60
C SER A 151 -53.59 -34.45 -25.67
N PRO A 152 -54.36 -33.94 -26.65
CA PRO A 152 -54.66 -32.52 -26.73
C PRO A 152 -55.37 -32.01 -25.46
N LEU A 153 -54.99 -30.83 -24.95
CA LEU A 153 -55.46 -30.28 -23.67
C LEU A 153 -56.88 -29.65 -23.72
N GLN A 154 -57.85 -30.32 -24.33
CA GLN A 154 -59.16 -29.76 -24.74
C GLN A 154 -59.98 -29.06 -23.64
N PHE A 155 -59.69 -29.31 -22.36
CA PHE A 155 -60.42 -28.76 -21.22
C PHE A 155 -59.73 -27.55 -20.56
N ALA A 156 -58.54 -27.15 -21.02
CA ALA A 156 -57.85 -25.97 -20.49
C ALA A 156 -58.52 -24.66 -20.94
N LEU A 157 -58.70 -23.73 -20.00
CA LEU A 157 -59.35 -22.42 -20.24
C LEU A 157 -58.35 -21.38 -20.77
N ASN A 158 -57.11 -21.41 -20.29
CA ASN A 158 -56.00 -20.57 -20.72
C ASN A 158 -55.09 -21.30 -21.73
N PRO A 159 -54.17 -20.60 -22.42
CA PRO A 159 -53.07 -21.27 -23.13
C PRO A 159 -52.32 -22.21 -22.16
N SER A 160 -52.21 -23.48 -22.54
CA SER A 160 -51.57 -24.53 -21.74
C SER A 160 -50.69 -25.42 -22.59
N ALA A 161 -49.56 -25.84 -22.04
CA ALA A 161 -48.60 -26.70 -22.71
C ALA A 161 -47.94 -27.68 -21.73
N TYR A 162 -47.61 -28.88 -22.22
CA TYR A 162 -46.82 -29.86 -21.47
C TYR A 162 -45.39 -29.35 -21.30
N CYS A 163 -44.95 -29.29 -20.04
CA CYS A 163 -43.61 -28.85 -19.65
C CYS A 163 -42.57 -29.96 -19.83
N ALA A 164 -41.34 -29.54 -20.10
CA ALA A 164 -40.13 -30.35 -20.03
C ALA A 164 -39.22 -29.85 -18.88
N ASP A 165 -38.50 -30.76 -18.24
CA ASP A 165 -37.70 -30.54 -17.04
C ASP A 165 -36.25 -30.07 -17.32
N MET A 166 -35.84 -29.01 -16.60
CA MET A 166 -34.54 -28.33 -16.37
C MET A 166 -33.65 -27.73 -17.51
N ILE A 167 -33.25 -26.48 -17.21
CA ILE A 167 -32.05 -25.65 -17.45
C ILE A 167 -30.73 -26.44 -17.74
N PRO A 168 -29.73 -25.90 -18.51
CA PRO A 168 -28.51 -26.59 -19.01
C PRO A 168 -27.70 -27.41 -17.98
N LYS A 169 -27.80 -28.74 -18.01
CA LYS A 169 -27.05 -29.65 -17.12
C LYS A 169 -25.62 -29.93 -17.59
N LEU A 170 -24.70 -30.10 -16.64
CA LEU A 170 -23.35 -30.62 -16.86
C LEU A 170 -23.39 -32.13 -17.16
N ARG A 171 -22.45 -32.61 -17.97
CA ARG A 171 -22.27 -34.03 -18.36
C ARG A 171 -21.34 -34.80 -17.42
N GLY A 172 -20.98 -34.18 -16.29
CA GLY A 172 -20.14 -34.71 -15.22
C GLY A 172 -19.77 -33.60 -14.24
N ALA A 173 -19.24 -33.99 -13.08
CA ALA A 173 -18.69 -33.04 -12.14
C ALA A 173 -17.47 -32.32 -12.76
N PRO A 174 -17.24 -31.04 -12.44
CA PRO A 174 -16.06 -30.31 -12.90
C PRO A 174 -14.78 -30.96 -12.36
N THR A 175 -13.71 -30.94 -13.15
CA THR A 175 -12.39 -31.43 -12.74
C THR A 175 -11.46 -30.27 -12.43
N LEU A 176 -10.65 -30.44 -11.39
CA LEU A 176 -9.72 -29.44 -10.92
C LEU A 176 -8.28 -29.93 -11.10
N ASP A 177 -7.51 -29.21 -11.91
CA ASP A 177 -6.09 -29.51 -12.19
C ASP A 177 -5.20 -28.32 -11.85
N TYR A 178 -4.06 -28.57 -11.18
CA TYR A 178 -3.06 -27.54 -10.88
C TYR A 178 -1.96 -27.54 -11.94
N HIS A 179 -1.69 -26.38 -12.52
CA HIS A 179 -0.64 -26.17 -13.50
C HIS A 179 0.37 -25.15 -12.99
N ALA A 180 1.65 -25.48 -13.13
CA ALA A 180 2.73 -24.55 -12.80
C ALA A 180 3.88 -24.64 -13.81
N SER A 181 4.47 -23.49 -14.07
CA SER A 181 5.60 -23.25 -14.94
C SER A 181 6.57 -22.27 -14.28
N GLN A 182 7.66 -21.90 -14.96
CA GLN A 182 8.59 -20.89 -14.42
C GLN A 182 7.99 -19.48 -14.30
N THR A 183 6.87 -19.21 -14.97
CA THR A 183 6.32 -17.85 -15.10
C THR A 183 4.86 -17.74 -14.68
N GLU A 184 4.14 -18.85 -14.61
CA GLU A 184 2.70 -18.88 -14.35
C GLU A 184 2.35 -20.12 -13.54
N SER A 185 1.51 -19.94 -12.52
CA SER A 185 0.91 -21.02 -11.75
C SER A 185 -0.56 -20.72 -11.46
N TYR A 186 -1.43 -21.68 -11.77
CA TYR A 186 -2.88 -21.51 -11.71
C TYR A 186 -3.60 -22.86 -11.62
N PHE A 187 -4.82 -22.83 -11.12
CA PHE A 187 -5.77 -23.93 -11.17
C PHE A 187 -6.66 -23.81 -12.41
N LEU A 188 -6.97 -24.95 -13.02
CA LEU A 188 -7.93 -25.10 -14.10
C LEU A 188 -9.17 -25.82 -13.58
N CYS A 189 -10.33 -25.20 -13.74
CA CYS A 189 -11.61 -25.85 -13.54
C CYS A 189 -12.22 -26.16 -14.91
N ASP A 190 -12.14 -27.43 -15.32
CA ASP A 190 -12.68 -27.91 -16.58
C ASP A 190 -14.05 -28.56 -16.37
N PHE A 191 -15.03 -28.24 -17.23
CA PHE A 191 -16.38 -28.78 -17.11
C PHE A 191 -17.04 -29.03 -18.48
N ASP A 192 -17.85 -30.09 -18.61
CA ASP A 192 -18.53 -30.44 -19.86
C ASP A 192 -20.01 -30.03 -19.82
N GLY A 193 -20.32 -28.85 -20.35
CA GLY A 193 -21.68 -28.31 -20.49
C GLY A 193 -22.10 -28.05 -21.94
N PRO A 194 -23.40 -27.91 -22.28
CA PRO A 194 -23.83 -27.51 -23.62
C PRO A 194 -23.22 -26.19 -24.11
N THR A 195 -22.65 -26.19 -25.33
CA THR A 195 -22.02 -25.02 -25.95
C THR A 195 -23.00 -24.08 -26.67
N TRP A 196 -24.07 -23.67 -25.99
CA TRP A 196 -25.14 -22.85 -26.61
C TRP A 196 -24.89 -21.34 -26.44
N PRO A 197 -25.24 -20.52 -27.44
CA PRO A 197 -25.01 -19.07 -27.39
C PRO A 197 -25.98 -18.31 -26.47
N ASN A 198 -27.02 -18.97 -25.93
CA ASN A 198 -28.01 -18.39 -25.02
C ASN A 198 -27.92 -18.98 -23.60
N VAL A 199 -26.78 -19.56 -23.26
CA VAL A 199 -26.46 -20.12 -21.95
C VAL A 199 -25.25 -19.36 -21.39
N THR A 200 -25.29 -19.09 -20.10
CA THR A 200 -24.18 -18.54 -19.33
C THR A 200 -23.83 -19.53 -18.21
N TRP A 201 -22.56 -19.89 -18.12
CA TRP A 201 -21.98 -20.72 -17.04
C TRP A 201 -21.47 -19.81 -15.94
N VAL A 202 -21.73 -20.17 -14.69
CA VAL A 202 -21.22 -19.50 -13.51
C VAL A 202 -20.30 -20.46 -12.79
N VAL A 203 -19.04 -20.05 -12.61
CA VAL A 203 -18.01 -20.81 -11.89
C VAL A 203 -17.69 -20.10 -10.58
N GLU A 204 -17.89 -20.81 -9.48
CA GLU A 204 -17.57 -20.34 -8.13
C GLU A 204 -16.36 -21.10 -7.60
N TRP A 205 -15.31 -20.38 -7.24
CA TRP A 205 -14.10 -20.92 -6.65
C TRP A 205 -14.18 -20.88 -5.13
N PHE A 206 -13.82 -21.99 -4.49
CA PHE A 206 -13.89 -22.19 -3.06
C PHE A 206 -12.49 -22.41 -2.47
N LEU A 207 -12.23 -21.78 -1.33
CA LEU A 207 -11.16 -22.11 -0.38
C LEU A 207 -11.80 -22.50 0.94
N ASP A 208 -11.53 -23.71 1.44
CA ASP A 208 -12.10 -24.23 2.70
C ASP A 208 -13.62 -23.98 2.82
N ASP A 209 -14.34 -24.31 1.75
CA ASP A 209 -15.79 -24.10 1.59
C ASP A 209 -16.28 -22.63 1.58
N THR A 210 -15.38 -21.66 1.44
CA THR A 210 -15.72 -20.23 1.26
C THR A 210 -15.53 -19.80 -0.19
N VAL A 211 -16.55 -19.16 -0.78
CA VAL A 211 -16.47 -18.62 -2.15
C VAL A 211 -15.54 -17.41 -2.18
N ILE A 212 -14.49 -17.46 -3.00
CA ILE A 212 -13.51 -16.37 -3.17
C ILE A 212 -13.66 -15.62 -4.50
N LEU A 213 -14.15 -16.28 -5.53
CA LEU A 213 -14.29 -15.72 -6.87
C LEU A 213 -15.50 -16.37 -7.56
N THR A 214 -16.30 -15.54 -8.24
CA THR A 214 -17.40 -15.98 -9.08
C THR A 214 -17.21 -15.40 -10.48
N GLU A 215 -17.19 -16.25 -11.50
CA GLU A 215 -16.97 -15.87 -12.89
C GLU A 215 -18.16 -16.30 -13.76
N GLU A 216 -18.61 -15.40 -14.64
CA GLU A 216 -19.63 -15.71 -15.65
C GLU A 216 -18.96 -15.94 -17.01
N LEU A 217 -19.09 -17.15 -17.53
CA LEU A 217 -18.52 -17.60 -18.78
C LEU A 217 -19.62 -17.76 -19.84
N PRO A 218 -19.41 -17.27 -21.07
CA PRO A 218 -20.33 -17.55 -22.17
C PRO A 218 -20.47 -19.05 -22.40
N GLY A 219 -21.64 -19.51 -22.87
CA GLY A 219 -21.94 -20.93 -23.00
C GLY A 219 -20.96 -21.75 -23.84
N TRP A 220 -20.17 -21.13 -24.73
CA TRP A 220 -19.12 -21.79 -25.52
C TRP A 220 -17.76 -21.93 -24.80
N VAL A 221 -17.60 -21.37 -23.59
CA VAL A 221 -16.40 -21.48 -22.77
C VAL A 221 -16.65 -22.52 -21.67
N GLN A 222 -15.71 -23.43 -21.48
CA GLN A 222 -15.85 -24.63 -20.63
C GLN A 222 -14.69 -24.81 -19.63
N THR A 223 -13.83 -23.81 -19.51
CA THR A 223 -12.65 -23.82 -18.63
C THR A 223 -12.56 -22.47 -17.93
N ALA A 224 -12.43 -22.50 -16.60
CA ALA A 224 -12.12 -21.33 -15.77
C ALA A 224 -10.71 -21.44 -15.18
N TYR A 225 -10.13 -20.30 -14.81
CA TYR A 225 -8.75 -20.20 -14.32
C TYR A 225 -8.74 -19.48 -12.98
N LEU A 226 -8.09 -20.06 -11.98
CA LEU A 226 -7.81 -19.40 -10.72
C LEU A 226 -6.31 -19.25 -10.55
N ASP A 227 -5.84 -18.00 -10.56
CA ASP A 227 -4.43 -17.70 -10.29
C ASP A 227 -4.05 -18.19 -8.88
N GLN A 228 -2.88 -18.81 -8.74
CA GLN A 228 -2.44 -19.30 -7.44
C GLN A 228 -2.36 -18.15 -6.41
N ASN A 229 -2.11 -16.90 -6.81
CA ASN A 229 -2.06 -15.73 -5.92
C ASN A 229 -3.39 -15.49 -5.16
N ALA A 230 -4.48 -16.10 -5.60
CA ALA A 230 -5.77 -16.00 -4.94
C ALA A 230 -5.98 -17.04 -3.83
N ILE A 231 -5.02 -17.94 -3.60
CA ILE A 231 -5.13 -19.04 -2.61
C ILE A 231 -4.21 -18.80 -1.42
N LEU A 232 -4.62 -19.31 -0.26
CA LEU A 232 -3.78 -19.36 0.94
C LEU A 232 -3.13 -20.74 1.07
N LEU A 233 -1.91 -20.79 1.59
CA LEU A 233 -1.25 -22.06 1.88
C LEU A 233 -2.02 -22.87 2.95
N ASN A 234 -2.03 -24.20 2.81
CA ASN A 234 -2.75 -25.16 3.65
C ASN A 234 -4.27 -25.08 3.56
N THR A 235 -4.81 -24.75 2.38
CA THR A 235 -6.26 -24.72 2.11
C THR A 235 -6.69 -25.80 1.13
N GLU A 236 -7.98 -26.15 1.14
CA GLU A 236 -8.61 -27.00 0.12
C GLU A 236 -9.25 -26.14 -0.96
N VAL A 237 -8.75 -26.25 -2.19
CA VAL A 237 -9.29 -25.56 -3.37
C VAL A 237 -10.32 -26.44 -4.06
N SER A 238 -11.47 -25.89 -4.40
CA SER A 238 -12.48 -26.58 -5.23
C SER A 238 -13.22 -25.58 -6.12
N CYS A 239 -13.79 -26.04 -7.22
CA CYS A 239 -14.65 -25.21 -8.08
C CYS A 239 -16.05 -25.80 -8.18
N GLN A 240 -17.05 -24.94 -8.26
CA GLN A 240 -18.46 -25.29 -8.42
C GLN A 240 -19.02 -24.61 -9.66
N VAL A 241 -19.74 -25.36 -10.48
CA VAL A 241 -20.25 -24.87 -11.76
C VAL A 241 -21.76 -25.02 -11.83
N HIS A 242 -22.46 -23.97 -12.25
CA HIS A 242 -23.87 -24.01 -12.60
C HIS A 242 -24.16 -23.18 -13.85
N GLY A 243 -25.22 -23.52 -14.59
CA GLY A 243 -25.60 -22.82 -15.81
C GLY A 243 -26.99 -22.20 -15.73
N HIS A 244 -27.23 -21.13 -16.49
CA HIS A 244 -28.57 -20.58 -16.69
C HIS A 244 -28.76 -20.12 -18.14
N PHE A 245 -30.02 -19.85 -18.50
CA PHE A 245 -30.35 -19.23 -19.78
C PHE A 245 -30.31 -17.70 -19.68
N ASP A 246 -29.85 -17.05 -20.75
CA ASP A 246 -29.82 -15.60 -20.82
C ASP A 246 -31.24 -15.02 -20.71
N GLY A 247 -31.47 -14.14 -19.73
CA GLY A 247 -32.78 -13.56 -19.44
C GLY A 247 -33.70 -14.39 -18.53
N SER A 248 -33.24 -15.54 -18.01
CA SER A 248 -33.93 -16.30 -16.96
C SER A 248 -33.17 -16.22 -15.63
N ASN A 249 -33.92 -16.14 -14.52
CA ASN A 249 -33.35 -16.22 -13.16
C ASN A 249 -33.27 -17.66 -12.65
N ALA A 250 -33.53 -18.66 -13.51
CA ALA A 250 -33.50 -20.06 -13.13
C ALA A 250 -32.13 -20.67 -13.49
N THR A 251 -31.40 -21.12 -12.47
CA THR A 251 -30.08 -21.77 -12.57
C THR A 251 -30.20 -23.29 -12.41
N THR A 252 -29.22 -24.05 -12.92
CA THR A 252 -29.10 -25.47 -12.59
C THR A 252 -28.69 -25.70 -11.16
N VAL A 253 -28.90 -26.93 -10.68
CA VAL A 253 -28.23 -27.41 -9.47
C VAL A 253 -26.71 -27.32 -9.70
N PRO A 254 -25.95 -26.63 -8.85
CA PRO A 254 -24.51 -26.57 -8.98
C PRO A 254 -23.86 -27.92 -8.73
N ASP A 255 -22.80 -28.22 -9.48
CA ASP A 255 -21.97 -29.42 -9.28
C ASP A 255 -20.55 -28.98 -8.89
N LYS A 256 -19.91 -29.68 -7.96
CA LYS A 256 -18.64 -29.26 -7.31
C LYS A 256 -17.54 -30.28 -7.57
N SER A 257 -16.32 -29.81 -7.81
CA SER A 257 -15.14 -30.66 -8.01
C SER A 257 -14.73 -31.35 -6.72
N ASP A 258 -13.95 -32.42 -6.83
CA ASP A 258 -13.20 -32.94 -5.68
C ASP A 258 -12.24 -31.84 -5.16
N PRO A 259 -12.05 -31.73 -3.83
CA PRO A 259 -11.13 -30.75 -3.26
C PRO A 259 -9.67 -31.12 -3.54
N TYR A 260 -8.87 -30.10 -3.84
CA TYR A 260 -7.42 -30.20 -4.00
C TYR A 260 -6.73 -29.54 -2.81
N TYR A 261 -5.94 -30.30 -2.06
CA TYR A 261 -5.16 -29.74 -0.96
C TYR A 261 -3.95 -28.97 -1.47
N ALA A 262 -3.94 -27.65 -1.28
CA ALA A 262 -2.87 -26.74 -1.66
C ALA A 262 -2.02 -26.39 -0.43
N GLY A 263 -0.95 -27.16 -0.18
CA GLY A 263 -0.19 -27.05 1.07
C GLY A 263 1.06 -27.91 1.14
N ILE A 264 1.66 -27.94 2.32
CA ILE A 264 2.86 -28.73 2.62
C ILE A 264 2.45 -30.06 3.26
N VAL A 265 2.98 -31.16 2.73
CA VAL A 265 2.68 -32.51 3.18
C VAL A 265 3.93 -33.13 3.80
N VAL A 266 3.79 -33.62 5.03
CA VAL A 266 4.84 -34.25 5.84
C VAL A 266 4.56 -35.73 6.01
N GLY A 267 5.56 -36.57 5.75
CA GLY A 267 5.42 -38.02 5.91
C GLY A 267 6.70 -38.70 6.41
N PRO A 268 6.63 -39.59 7.41
CA PRO A 268 5.48 -39.88 8.29
C PRO A 268 5.29 -38.80 9.37
N GLN A 269 4.02 -38.51 9.74
CA GLN A 269 3.68 -37.48 10.75
C GLN A 269 4.18 -37.79 12.17
N ASN A 270 4.32 -39.08 12.51
CA ASN A 270 4.82 -39.53 13.81
C ASN A 270 6.13 -40.30 13.62
N LEU A 271 7.19 -39.83 14.27
CA LEU A 271 8.50 -40.46 14.20
C LEU A 271 8.86 -41.07 15.56
N THR A 272 9.38 -42.30 15.56
CA THR A 272 9.98 -42.92 16.74
C THR A 272 11.48 -42.94 16.57
N VAL A 273 12.19 -42.29 17.50
CA VAL A 273 13.65 -42.19 17.48
C VAL A 273 14.20 -43.04 18.62
N HIS A 274 15.02 -44.03 18.27
CA HIS A 274 15.58 -44.97 19.24
C HIS A 274 16.88 -44.43 19.86
N GLU A 275 16.95 -44.36 21.19
CA GLU A 275 18.11 -43.84 21.95
C GLU A 275 19.42 -44.59 21.63
N ASN A 276 19.31 -45.89 21.36
CA ASN A 276 20.42 -46.79 21.01
C ASN A 276 20.42 -47.22 19.52
N GLY A 277 19.58 -46.58 18.69
CA GLY A 277 19.40 -46.91 17.27
C GLY A 277 20.14 -45.99 16.30
N GLY A 278 19.91 -46.21 15.01
CA GLY A 278 20.34 -45.28 13.94
C GLY A 278 19.35 -44.11 13.79
N PRO A 279 19.70 -43.09 13.00
CA PRO A 279 18.83 -41.93 12.80
C PRO A 279 17.51 -42.29 12.11
N ALA A 280 16.48 -41.51 12.38
CA ALA A 280 15.15 -41.65 11.76
C ALA A 280 14.95 -40.53 10.73
N ASN A 281 14.23 -40.81 9.64
CA ASN A 281 14.03 -39.84 8.55
C ASN A 281 12.55 -39.57 8.33
N PHE A 282 12.22 -38.33 7.96
CA PHE A 282 10.92 -37.95 7.41
C PHE A 282 11.10 -37.13 6.13
N THR A 283 10.03 -37.01 5.37
CA THR A 283 9.98 -36.34 4.07
C THR A 283 8.98 -35.19 4.09
N VAL A 284 9.31 -34.11 3.42
CA VAL A 284 8.49 -32.91 3.26
C VAL A 284 8.38 -32.59 1.77
N HIS A 285 7.18 -32.39 1.27
CA HIS A 285 6.94 -31.93 -0.11
C HIS A 285 5.74 -30.98 -0.16
N SER A 286 5.68 -30.14 -1.19
CA SER A 286 4.53 -29.27 -1.46
C SER A 286 3.71 -29.76 -2.65
N THR A 287 2.40 -29.58 -2.59
CA THR A 287 1.46 -29.88 -3.70
C THR A 287 1.31 -28.73 -4.68
N ILE A 288 1.78 -27.52 -4.32
CA ILE A 288 1.80 -26.33 -5.18
C ILE A 288 3.23 -25.80 -5.33
N ALA A 289 3.46 -24.94 -6.31
CA ALA A 289 4.73 -24.25 -6.47
C ALA A 289 4.95 -23.27 -5.30
N LEU A 290 6.04 -23.49 -4.56
CA LEU A 290 6.50 -22.62 -3.48
C LEU A 290 7.87 -22.03 -3.86
N ASN A 291 8.14 -20.81 -3.40
CA ASN A 291 9.44 -20.15 -3.52
C ASN A 291 9.82 -19.50 -2.19
N CYS A 292 9.94 -20.33 -1.15
CA CYS A 292 10.14 -19.89 0.22
C CYS A 292 10.87 -20.94 1.06
N ASP A 293 11.40 -20.51 2.20
CA ASP A 293 11.93 -21.40 3.21
C ASP A 293 10.80 -21.91 4.12
N VAL A 294 10.93 -23.15 4.56
CA VAL A 294 9.98 -23.78 5.46
C VAL A 294 10.73 -24.24 6.71
N MET A 295 10.32 -23.74 7.86
CA MET A 295 10.88 -24.12 9.16
C MET A 295 10.34 -25.46 9.63
N ILE A 296 11.21 -26.24 10.25
CA ILE A 296 10.88 -27.53 10.85
C ILE A 296 11.00 -27.41 12.34
N VAL A 297 9.91 -27.73 13.04
CA VAL A 297 9.81 -27.63 14.49
C VAL A 297 9.54 -29.01 15.08
N ASN A 298 10.27 -29.32 16.15
CA ASN A 298 10.00 -30.47 17.00
C ASN A 298 9.11 -30.01 18.16
N ASN A 299 7.90 -30.55 18.27
CA ASN A 299 6.91 -30.12 19.26
C ASN A 299 7.08 -30.75 20.66
N ASP A 300 7.92 -31.76 20.84
CA ASP A 300 8.08 -32.44 22.13
C ASP A 300 9.19 -31.82 22.99
N GLY A 301 8.95 -30.57 23.40
CA GLY A 301 9.88 -29.77 24.22
C GLY A 301 9.25 -29.12 25.45
N TYR A 302 8.49 -29.86 26.26
CA TYR A 302 8.17 -29.41 27.61
C TYR A 302 9.48 -29.29 28.43
N LEU A 303 9.77 -28.10 28.96
CA LEU A 303 10.81 -27.83 29.98
C LEU A 303 12.29 -27.83 29.53
N GLY A 304 12.60 -27.28 28.36
CA GLY A 304 13.89 -26.60 28.17
C GLY A 304 15.15 -27.46 27.94
N ARG A 305 15.02 -28.71 27.48
CA ARG A 305 16.08 -29.45 26.78
C ARG A 305 15.45 -30.34 25.70
N PRO A 306 15.87 -30.30 24.43
CA PRO A 306 15.39 -31.25 23.44
C PRO A 306 16.13 -32.59 23.62
N ASP A 307 15.40 -33.71 23.60
CA ASP A 307 15.98 -35.08 23.60
C ASP A 307 16.28 -35.57 22.18
N VAL A 308 15.91 -34.78 21.17
CA VAL A 308 16.04 -35.12 19.75
C VAL A 308 16.52 -33.89 18.95
N LEU A 309 17.51 -34.10 18.09
CA LEU A 309 18.17 -33.10 17.24
C LEU A 309 17.78 -33.29 15.78
N LEU A 310 17.37 -32.20 15.12
CA LEU A 310 17.20 -32.12 13.67
C LEU A 310 18.54 -31.78 13.01
N ASP A 311 18.89 -32.44 11.92
CA ASP A 311 20.09 -32.09 11.14
C ASP A 311 19.92 -30.78 10.36
N GLN A 312 18.68 -30.43 10.03
CA GLN A 312 18.27 -29.19 9.37
C GLN A 312 16.99 -28.64 9.99
N CYS A 313 16.97 -27.35 10.30
CA CYS A 313 15.80 -26.66 10.86
C CYS A 313 15.00 -25.89 9.81
N THR A 314 15.52 -25.78 8.59
CA THR A 314 14.93 -25.07 7.45
C THR A 314 15.11 -25.87 6.17
N LEU A 315 14.09 -25.85 5.31
CA LEU A 315 14.11 -26.40 3.96
C LEU A 315 13.74 -25.30 2.96
N SER A 316 14.59 -25.09 1.96
CA SER A 316 14.32 -24.13 0.88
C SER A 316 13.59 -24.81 -0.28
N PHE A 317 12.38 -24.31 -0.61
CA PHE A 317 11.67 -24.68 -1.83
C PHE A 317 11.90 -23.61 -2.90
N ASP A 318 12.44 -24.01 -4.05
CA ASP A 318 12.74 -23.16 -5.21
C ASP A 318 12.09 -23.73 -6.47
N THR A 319 12.15 -23.01 -7.59
CA THR A 319 11.62 -23.48 -8.89
C THR A 319 12.38 -24.71 -9.39
N GLY A 320 11.97 -25.90 -8.93
CA GLY A 320 12.57 -27.19 -9.26
C GLY A 320 12.65 -28.17 -8.08
N SER A 321 12.54 -27.70 -6.83
CA SER A 321 12.65 -28.52 -5.62
C SER A 321 11.31 -28.85 -4.92
N TRP A 322 10.17 -28.46 -5.52
CA TRP A 322 8.81 -28.72 -5.05
C TRP A 322 8.10 -29.82 -5.85
N GLY A 323 7.01 -30.38 -5.30
CA GLY A 323 6.17 -31.40 -5.95
C GLY A 323 6.22 -32.79 -5.28
N VAL A 324 5.15 -33.56 -5.46
CA VAL A 324 5.01 -34.94 -4.92
C VAL A 324 6.13 -35.87 -5.40
N ASP A 325 6.68 -35.60 -6.59
CA ASP A 325 7.77 -36.38 -7.18
C ASP A 325 9.17 -35.97 -6.70
N ASN A 326 9.31 -34.88 -5.92
CA ASN A 326 10.60 -34.37 -5.43
C ASN A 326 10.59 -34.04 -3.92
N PRO A 327 10.41 -35.05 -3.03
CA PRO A 327 10.38 -34.83 -1.60
C PRO A 327 11.77 -34.51 -1.01
N GLN A 328 11.82 -33.49 -0.15
CA GLN A 328 12.99 -33.18 0.67
C GLN A 328 13.03 -34.09 1.90
N THR A 329 14.19 -34.67 2.21
CA THR A 329 14.35 -35.61 3.35
C THR A 329 15.16 -34.97 4.46
N VAL A 330 14.68 -35.06 5.70
CA VAL A 330 15.34 -34.52 6.89
C VAL A 330 15.61 -35.64 7.88
N THR A 331 16.78 -35.58 8.52
CA THR A 331 17.29 -36.63 9.40
C THR A 331 17.24 -36.20 10.87
N VAL A 332 16.74 -37.10 11.71
CA VAL A 332 16.45 -36.87 13.12
C VAL A 332 17.33 -37.80 13.97
N TRP A 333 18.00 -37.22 14.98
CA TRP A 333 18.95 -37.91 15.86
C TRP A 333 18.51 -37.86 17.31
N ALA A 334 18.59 -38.97 18.04
CA ALA A 334 18.45 -38.94 19.50
C ALA A 334 19.68 -38.28 20.15
N ILE A 335 19.46 -37.42 21.15
CA ILE A 335 20.50 -36.86 21.99
C ILE A 335 20.84 -37.88 23.07
N ARG A 336 22.09 -38.34 23.08
CA ARG A 336 22.58 -39.29 24.08
C ARG A 336 22.96 -38.53 25.34
N ASP A 337 22.12 -38.59 26.36
CA ASP A 337 22.42 -38.04 27.67
C ASP A 337 22.89 -39.14 28.66
N PHE A 338 22.95 -38.83 29.96
CA PHE A 338 23.36 -39.78 31.01
C PHE A 338 22.17 -40.46 31.72
N GLN A 339 20.94 -40.18 31.30
CA GLN A 339 19.71 -40.81 31.78
C GLN A 339 19.17 -41.74 30.69
N SER A 340 19.13 -43.06 30.93
CA SER A 340 18.48 -43.96 29.98
C SER A 340 16.96 -43.84 30.13
N ASP A 341 16.36 -43.01 29.29
CA ASP A 341 14.94 -42.67 29.31
C ASP A 341 14.12 -43.36 28.19
N GLY A 342 14.78 -43.99 27.21
CA GLY A 342 14.16 -44.88 26.23
C GLY A 342 13.86 -44.22 24.88
N ASP A 343 13.04 -44.91 24.06
CA ASP A 343 12.68 -44.42 22.73
C ASP A 343 11.81 -43.15 22.82
N GLN A 344 12.17 -42.13 22.06
CA GLN A 344 11.45 -40.86 22.02
C GLN A 344 10.44 -40.86 20.87
N HIS A 345 9.20 -40.49 21.17
CA HIS A 345 8.16 -40.26 20.18
C HIS A 345 8.13 -38.76 19.88
N VAL A 346 8.29 -38.39 18.61
CA VAL A 346 8.38 -36.99 18.19
C VAL A 346 7.31 -36.68 17.16
N GLN A 347 6.57 -35.61 17.41
CA GLN A 347 5.73 -34.95 16.39
C GLN A 347 6.53 -33.83 15.71
N ILE A 348 6.61 -33.90 14.38
CA ILE A 348 7.27 -32.89 13.56
C ILE A 348 6.21 -31.98 12.94
N ASP A 349 6.29 -30.70 13.26
CA ASP A 349 5.49 -29.66 12.64
C ASP A 349 6.36 -28.90 11.64
N VAL A 350 5.73 -28.49 10.55
CA VAL A 350 6.41 -27.80 9.44
C VAL A 350 5.68 -26.48 9.25
N ILE A 351 6.38 -25.39 9.55
CA ILE A 351 5.84 -24.05 9.57
C ILE A 351 6.44 -23.30 8.38
N PRO A 352 5.63 -22.82 7.43
CA PRO A 352 6.11 -21.93 6.38
C PRO A 352 6.79 -20.71 7.04
N THR A 353 7.95 -20.28 6.57
CA THR A 353 8.40 -18.91 6.92
C THR A 353 7.35 -17.93 6.41
N ALA A 354 7.23 -16.74 7.01
CA ALA A 354 6.08 -15.84 6.81
C ALA A 354 5.79 -15.43 5.35
N ASP A 355 6.62 -15.86 4.40
CA ASP A 355 6.67 -15.43 3.00
C ASP A 355 6.50 -16.61 2.01
N CYS A 356 5.56 -17.53 2.29
CA CYS A 356 5.25 -18.65 1.38
C CYS A 356 4.09 -18.39 0.41
N ASP A 357 3.72 -17.13 0.19
CA ASP A 357 2.75 -16.76 -0.83
C ASP A 357 3.39 -16.67 -2.22
N VAL A 358 2.55 -16.96 -3.21
CA VAL A 358 2.80 -16.98 -4.66
C VAL A 358 3.56 -15.74 -5.11
N PRO A 359 4.51 -15.84 -6.07
CA PRO A 359 5.32 -14.70 -6.51
C PRO A 359 4.42 -13.49 -6.80
N PRO A 360 4.58 -12.38 -6.08
CA PRO A 360 3.85 -11.17 -6.41
C PRO A 360 4.24 -10.79 -7.83
N SER A 361 3.25 -10.73 -8.71
CA SER A 361 3.35 -9.89 -9.88
C SER A 361 3.63 -8.46 -9.39
N GLY A 362 4.90 -8.06 -9.51
CA GLY A 362 5.48 -6.74 -9.31
C GLY A 362 4.65 -5.69 -8.57
N ASN A 363 4.89 -5.57 -7.26
CA ASN A 363 5.49 -4.39 -6.62
C ASN A 363 5.19 -4.44 -5.11
N THR A 364 6.17 -4.90 -4.32
CA THR A 364 6.34 -4.45 -2.94
C THR A 364 6.46 -2.93 -2.97
N GLN A 365 5.75 -2.22 -2.09
CA GLN A 365 6.00 -0.78 -1.93
C GLN A 365 7.30 -0.62 -1.16
N ASP A 366 8.41 -0.44 -1.88
CA ASP A 366 9.73 -0.29 -1.27
C ASP A 366 9.75 0.84 -0.22
N VAL A 367 10.17 0.52 1.01
CA VAL A 367 10.49 1.52 2.03
C VAL A 367 11.83 2.14 1.68
N LEU A 368 11.87 3.46 1.52
CA LEU A 368 13.08 4.21 1.20
C LEU A 368 13.42 5.21 2.30
N VAL A 369 14.65 5.15 2.80
CA VAL A 369 15.18 6.08 3.80
C VAL A 369 16.42 6.80 3.25
N HIS A 370 16.30 8.10 3.03
CA HIS A 370 17.42 8.95 2.60
C HIS A 370 17.94 9.77 3.79
N SER A 371 19.24 9.72 4.03
CA SER A 371 19.92 10.64 4.96
C SER A 371 20.52 11.84 4.21
N ARG A 372 20.51 13.01 4.87
CA ARG A 372 21.22 14.21 4.44
C ARG A 372 22.23 14.59 5.52
N VAL A 373 23.45 14.90 5.08
CA VAL A 373 24.57 15.26 5.97
C VAL A 373 25.04 16.70 5.73
N TRP A 374 25.55 17.33 6.79
CA TRP A 374 26.27 18.60 6.72
C TRP A 374 27.66 18.48 7.37
N ARG A 375 28.51 19.47 7.12
CA ARG A 375 29.81 19.53 7.81
C ARG A 375 29.61 20.01 9.25
N CYS A 376 30.06 19.20 10.20
CA CYS A 376 30.11 19.52 11.63
C CYS A 376 31.57 19.40 12.10
N TRP A 377 32.16 20.51 12.54
CA TRP A 377 33.59 20.58 12.86
C TRP A 377 34.50 20.03 11.72
N ALA A 378 35.19 18.91 12.00
CA ALA A 378 36.12 18.23 11.10
C ALA A 378 35.50 17.02 10.38
N VAL A 379 34.23 16.69 10.65
CA VAL A 379 33.53 15.49 10.14
C VAL A 379 32.20 15.86 9.46
N SER A 380 31.45 14.84 9.03
CA SER A 380 30.08 14.99 8.53
C SER A 380 29.11 14.45 9.57
N CYS A 381 28.01 15.18 9.82
CA CYS A 381 26.94 14.76 10.71
C CYS A 381 25.64 14.68 9.93
N ASN A 382 24.76 13.72 10.26
CA ASN A 382 23.40 13.72 9.74
C ASN A 382 22.68 14.99 10.23
N CYS A 383 21.95 15.62 9.32
CA CYS A 383 21.15 16.82 9.59
C CYS A 383 19.72 16.69 9.04
N GLY A 384 19.39 15.58 8.38
CA GLY A 384 18.02 15.30 7.98
C GLY A 384 17.81 13.86 7.56
N VAL A 385 16.58 13.40 7.65
CA VAL A 385 16.09 12.13 7.10
C VAL A 385 14.82 12.35 6.29
N ALA A 386 14.68 11.62 5.19
CA ALA A 386 13.46 11.54 4.39
C ALA A 386 13.06 10.06 4.27
N VAL A 387 11.82 9.77 4.65
CA VAL A 387 11.25 8.42 4.72
C VAL A 387 10.11 8.34 3.72
N ARG A 388 10.06 7.26 2.94
CA ARG A 388 8.99 6.99 1.99
C ARG A 388 8.51 5.55 2.10
N GLU A 389 7.19 5.39 2.03
CA GLU A 389 6.53 4.12 1.74
C GLU A 389 5.32 4.41 0.84
N GLY A 390 5.24 3.76 -0.32
CA GLY A 390 4.22 4.05 -1.32
C GLY A 390 4.23 5.53 -1.76
N ASP A 391 3.10 6.21 -1.53
CA ASP A 391 2.90 7.64 -1.82
C ASP A 391 3.25 8.56 -0.63
N ASP A 392 3.47 8.00 0.56
CA ASP A 392 3.78 8.78 1.75
C ASP A 392 5.25 9.18 1.76
N VAL A 393 5.51 10.48 1.96
CA VAL A 393 6.87 11.01 2.10
C VAL A 393 6.92 11.95 3.29
N ILE A 394 7.69 11.56 4.31
CA ILE A 394 7.89 12.31 5.55
C ILE A 394 9.35 12.75 5.62
N THR A 395 9.61 14.02 5.96
CA THR A 395 10.97 14.54 6.11
C THR A 395 11.16 15.19 7.46
N ILE A 396 12.28 14.91 8.11
CA ILE A 396 12.77 15.59 9.30
C ILE A 396 14.08 16.27 8.89
N ASP A 397 14.10 17.60 8.75
CA ASP A 397 15.22 18.33 8.14
C ASP A 397 15.64 19.54 9.00
N MET A 398 16.93 19.63 9.33
CA MET A 398 17.60 20.80 9.93
C MET A 398 18.84 21.25 9.15
N CYS A 399 19.07 20.72 7.95
CA CYS A 399 20.20 21.06 7.08
C CYS A 399 20.10 22.47 6.48
N ASP A 400 18.89 23.04 6.46
CA ASP A 400 18.59 24.33 5.84
C ASP A 400 19.04 25.53 6.68
N GLY A 401 20.33 25.87 6.62
CA GLY A 401 20.86 27.07 7.25
C GLY A 401 22.34 27.00 7.60
N PRO A 402 22.84 27.94 8.42
CA PRO A 402 24.15 27.83 9.06
C PRO A 402 24.11 26.77 10.18
N PHE A 403 25.18 25.99 10.32
CA PHE A 403 25.37 25.06 11.44
C PHE A 403 25.13 25.74 12.80
N GLY A 404 24.34 25.12 13.66
CA GLY A 404 23.95 25.64 14.98
C GLY A 404 22.82 26.70 14.97
N HIS A 405 22.40 27.20 13.80
CA HIS A 405 21.33 28.19 13.68
C HIS A 405 20.03 27.61 13.10
N THR A 406 19.91 26.28 13.07
CA THR A 406 18.75 25.56 12.55
C THR A 406 18.07 24.73 13.64
N ALA A 407 16.88 24.23 13.31
CA ALA A 407 16.06 23.37 14.15
C ALA A 407 15.43 22.26 13.30
N PRO A 408 15.11 21.09 13.90
CA PRO A 408 14.47 19.98 13.19
C PRO A 408 13.09 20.37 12.69
N THR A 409 12.89 20.24 11.39
CA THR A 409 11.62 20.50 10.73
C THR A 409 10.98 19.21 10.27
N VAL A 410 9.85 18.85 10.87
CA VAL A 410 9.06 17.70 10.44
C VAL A 410 8.03 18.15 9.40
N ARG A 411 7.98 17.49 8.24
CA ARG A 411 7.01 17.77 7.17
C ARG A 411 6.46 16.48 6.59
N LEU A 412 5.14 16.46 6.41
CA LEU A 412 4.46 15.52 5.53
C LEU A 412 4.43 16.13 4.12
N ARG A 413 5.30 15.64 3.23
CA ARG A 413 5.46 16.21 1.89
C ARG A 413 4.47 15.64 0.88
N SER A 414 3.96 14.43 1.10
CA SER A 414 2.94 13.81 0.25
C SER A 414 1.68 14.69 0.20
N PRO A 415 1.03 14.84 -0.98
CA PRO A 415 -0.16 15.69 -1.12
C PRO A 415 -1.43 15.04 -0.52
N GLN A 416 -1.44 13.71 -0.37
CA GLN A 416 -2.58 12.93 0.12
C GLN A 416 -2.49 12.68 1.63
N GLU A 417 -3.61 12.37 2.29
CA GLU A 417 -3.57 11.95 3.69
C GLU A 417 -2.68 10.72 3.87
N PRO A 418 -1.94 10.62 5.00
CA PRO A 418 -1.11 9.45 5.26
C PRO A 418 -1.90 8.15 5.17
N ALA A 419 -1.26 7.10 4.67
CA ALA A 419 -1.81 5.76 4.70
C ALA A 419 -2.16 5.34 6.13
N ARG A 420 -3.17 4.46 6.27
CA ARG A 420 -3.56 3.92 7.57
C ARG A 420 -2.40 3.10 8.14
N GLY A 421 -1.95 3.44 9.35
CA GLY A 421 -0.75 2.87 9.97
C GLY A 421 0.44 3.84 9.97
N THR A 422 0.47 4.84 9.07
CA THR A 422 1.51 5.87 9.07
C THR A 422 1.31 6.82 10.25
N ARG A 423 2.29 6.86 11.16
CA ARG A 423 2.25 7.68 12.37
C ARG A 423 3.55 8.43 12.58
N VAL A 424 3.46 9.70 12.96
CA VAL A 424 4.60 10.52 13.33
C VAL A 424 4.46 10.99 14.78
N THR A 425 5.37 10.55 15.65
CA THR A 425 5.41 10.96 17.05
C THR A 425 6.64 11.80 17.36
N ARG A 426 6.53 12.60 18.43
CA ARG A 426 7.60 13.44 18.97
C ARG A 426 7.67 13.25 20.48
N SER A 427 8.87 13.14 21.04
CA SER A 427 9.05 13.13 22.49
C SER A 427 8.60 14.44 23.14
N GLN A 428 8.29 14.39 24.43
CA GLN A 428 7.89 15.59 25.20
C GLN A 428 8.99 16.66 25.28
N SER A 429 10.27 16.25 25.27
CA SER A 429 11.39 17.20 25.19
C SER A 429 11.59 17.77 23.80
N GLY A 430 10.93 17.20 22.77
CA GLY A 430 11.07 17.61 21.38
C GLY A 430 12.45 17.31 20.80
N ARG A 431 13.21 16.41 21.43
CA ARG A 431 14.54 15.94 21.01
C ARG A 431 14.49 14.63 20.22
N SER A 432 13.39 13.91 20.24
CA SER A 432 13.23 12.68 19.45
C SER A 432 11.97 12.74 18.60
N PHE A 433 12.05 12.18 17.40
CA PHE A 433 10.95 12.04 16.45
C PHE A 433 10.96 10.61 15.91
N LYS A 434 9.78 10.04 15.71
CA LYS A 434 9.60 8.66 15.26
C LYS A 434 8.56 8.61 14.15
N VAL A 435 8.87 7.91 13.07
CA VAL A 435 8.00 7.67 11.92
C VAL A 435 7.74 6.18 11.85
N SER A 436 6.52 5.75 12.19
CA SER A 436 6.08 4.37 12.07
C SER A 436 5.27 4.22 10.78
N LEU A 437 5.56 3.21 9.98
CA LEU A 437 4.97 2.97 8.66
C LEU A 437 4.03 1.75 8.66
N PRO A 438 3.04 1.68 7.75
CA PRO A 438 2.17 0.53 7.55
C PRO A 438 2.89 -0.82 7.40
N SER A 439 4.08 -0.88 6.79
CA SER A 439 4.88 -2.12 6.74
C SER A 439 5.35 -2.65 8.09
N GLY A 440 5.28 -1.84 9.14
CA GLY A 440 5.95 -2.09 10.42
C GLY A 440 7.38 -1.55 10.46
N ALA A 441 7.91 -0.99 9.35
CA ALA A 441 9.17 -0.26 9.38
C ALA A 441 9.05 1.00 10.24
N GLU A 442 10.10 1.31 10.98
CA GLU A 442 10.14 2.47 11.86
C GLU A 442 11.46 3.23 11.72
N VAL A 443 11.36 4.56 11.59
CA VAL A 443 12.53 5.45 11.55
C VAL A 443 12.46 6.40 12.72
N ARG A 444 13.42 6.30 13.62
CA ARG A 444 13.57 7.18 14.77
C ARG A 444 14.79 8.08 14.63
N THR A 445 14.64 9.33 15.02
CA THR A 445 15.73 10.30 15.03
C THR A 445 15.84 11.01 16.36
N ASP A 446 17.02 10.93 16.99
CA ASP A 446 17.36 11.71 18.17
C ASP A 446 18.20 12.92 17.75
N VAL A 447 17.67 14.11 17.98
CA VAL A 447 18.17 15.39 17.46
C VAL A 447 18.94 16.15 18.54
N GLU A 448 20.10 16.67 18.15
CA GLU A 448 20.94 17.55 18.94
C GLU A 448 21.29 18.84 18.18
N TYR A 449 21.95 19.78 18.87
CA TYR A 449 22.35 21.05 18.23
C TYR A 449 23.32 20.87 17.04
N TRP A 450 24.04 19.75 17.00
CA TRP A 450 25.04 19.44 15.98
C TRP A 450 24.51 18.60 14.81
N GLY A 451 23.30 18.03 14.91
CA GLY A 451 22.76 17.09 13.94
C GLY A 451 21.75 16.13 14.56
N MET A 452 21.68 14.91 14.04
CA MET A 452 20.79 13.87 14.54
C MET A 452 21.43 12.48 14.42
N ASN A 453 21.01 11.56 15.29
CA ASN A 453 21.20 10.12 15.08
C ASN A 453 20.00 9.57 14.34
N LEU A 454 20.23 8.53 13.54
CA LEU A 454 19.21 7.86 12.76
C LEU A 454 19.18 6.39 13.18
N HIS A 455 18.02 5.91 13.60
CA HIS A 455 17.74 4.52 13.93
C HIS A 455 16.67 4.04 12.97
N VAL A 456 16.96 2.97 12.24
CA VAL A 456 16.03 2.36 11.30
C VAL A 456 15.75 0.95 11.79
N LYS A 457 14.49 0.68 12.07
CA LYS A 457 13.96 -0.65 12.38
C LYS A 457 13.26 -1.16 11.14
N VAL A 458 13.66 -2.34 10.73
CA VAL A 458 13.16 -3.01 9.54
C VAL A 458 12.31 -4.22 9.98
N PRO A 459 11.16 -4.49 9.34
CA PRO A 459 10.39 -5.72 9.56
C PRO A 459 11.22 -6.98 9.29
N SER A 460 10.82 -8.10 9.88
CA SER A 460 11.47 -9.40 9.63
C SER A 460 11.34 -9.87 8.18
N ASP A 461 10.29 -9.42 7.49
CA ASP A 461 9.97 -9.81 6.11
C ASP A 461 11.02 -9.29 5.11
N ASP A 462 11.79 -8.26 5.48
CA ASP A 462 12.88 -7.71 4.65
C ASP A 462 14.26 -8.32 4.99
N PHE A 463 14.32 -9.43 5.76
CA PHE A 463 15.59 -10.09 6.11
C PHE A 463 16.34 -10.53 4.84
N GLY A 464 17.59 -10.07 4.69
CA GLY A 464 18.42 -10.31 3.50
C GLY A 464 18.03 -9.47 2.27
N ALA A 465 16.99 -8.63 2.36
CA ALA A 465 16.46 -7.83 1.25
C ALA A 465 16.82 -6.34 1.34
N THR A 466 17.48 -5.89 2.41
CA THR A 466 17.87 -4.49 2.55
C THR A 466 19.08 -4.15 1.68
N GLU A 467 19.14 -2.91 1.22
CA GLU A 467 20.33 -2.37 0.55
C GLU A 467 20.63 -0.95 1.02
N GLY A 468 21.90 -0.54 0.94
CA GLY A 468 22.33 0.81 1.28
C GLY A 468 23.38 0.87 2.38
N LEU A 469 23.41 1.99 3.10
CA LEU A 469 24.41 2.26 4.14
C LEU A 469 24.24 1.40 5.40
N PHE A 470 23.07 0.77 5.59
CA PHE A 470 22.77 -0.10 6.73
C PHE A 470 23.08 -1.59 6.46
N GLY A 471 23.60 -1.94 5.27
CA GLY A 471 23.96 -3.31 4.92
C GLY A 471 22.80 -4.13 4.34
N THR A 472 22.94 -5.45 4.37
CA THR A 472 22.04 -6.43 3.73
C THR A 472 21.04 -7.09 4.68
N PHE A 473 21.20 -6.87 5.99
CA PHE A 473 20.32 -7.40 7.03
C PHE A 473 20.17 -8.93 6.97
N ASP A 474 21.29 -9.65 6.88
CA ASP A 474 21.38 -11.11 6.71
C ASP A 474 22.18 -11.83 7.83
N HIS A 475 22.51 -11.10 8.91
CA HIS A 475 23.42 -11.51 9.99
C HIS A 475 24.89 -11.78 9.57
N ASP A 476 25.30 -11.41 8.36
CA ASP A 476 26.69 -11.51 7.88
C ASP A 476 27.36 -10.14 7.76
N TRP A 477 27.94 -9.68 8.86
CA TRP A 477 28.68 -8.41 8.89
C TRP A 477 29.85 -8.33 7.90
N THR A 478 30.30 -9.45 7.33
CA THR A 478 31.44 -9.45 6.39
C THR A 478 31.08 -8.92 5.01
N ASN A 479 29.79 -8.85 4.68
CA ASN A 479 29.29 -8.42 3.38
C ASN A 479 28.53 -7.08 3.41
N ASP A 480 28.33 -6.48 4.60
CA ASP A 480 27.58 -5.23 4.80
C ASP A 480 28.12 -4.04 4.00
N TYR A 481 29.41 -4.05 3.63
CA TYR A 481 30.01 -3.04 2.76
C TYR A 481 29.71 -3.29 1.27
N ASN A 482 28.47 -3.71 0.98
CA ASN A 482 27.98 -3.94 -0.36
C ASN A 482 27.76 -2.60 -1.08
N THR A 483 28.48 -2.36 -2.16
CA THR A 483 28.36 -1.14 -2.97
C THR A 483 27.10 -1.17 -3.82
N ARG A 484 26.67 -0.01 -4.33
CA ARG A 484 25.50 0.11 -5.21
C ARG A 484 25.55 -0.76 -6.48
N ASP A 485 26.74 -1.15 -6.91
CA ASP A 485 26.94 -2.03 -8.08
C ASP A 485 26.94 -3.53 -7.69
N GLY A 486 26.63 -3.87 -6.44
CA GLY A 486 26.57 -5.25 -5.91
C GLY A 486 27.92 -5.85 -5.50
N ALA A 487 28.98 -5.05 -5.41
CA ALA A 487 30.32 -5.51 -5.02
C ALA A 487 30.63 -5.20 -3.55
N VAL A 488 31.18 -6.16 -2.81
CA VAL A 488 31.64 -5.94 -1.42
C VAL A 488 32.96 -5.19 -1.41
N SER A 489 32.99 -4.01 -0.77
CA SER A 489 34.17 -3.16 -0.62
C SER A 489 34.90 -3.41 0.70
N SER A 490 36.23 -3.39 0.70
CA SER A 490 37.04 -3.39 1.93
C SER A 490 37.35 -1.99 2.47
N ASN A 491 36.91 -0.94 1.76
CA ASN A 491 37.11 0.46 2.11
C ASN A 491 35.75 1.13 2.36
N SER A 492 35.54 1.60 3.59
CA SER A 492 34.30 2.25 4.02
C SER A 492 34.01 3.55 3.25
N ASN A 493 35.03 4.25 2.77
CA ASN A 493 34.83 5.43 1.92
C ASN A 493 34.26 5.02 0.56
N ASP A 494 34.86 4.03 -0.10
CA ASP A 494 34.40 3.60 -1.43
C ASP A 494 32.96 3.04 -1.35
N PHE A 495 32.66 2.31 -0.27
CA PHE A 495 31.30 1.87 0.08
C PHE A 495 30.33 3.04 0.24
N SER A 496 30.60 3.97 1.16
CA SER A 496 29.69 5.10 1.44
C SER A 496 29.52 6.04 0.26
N TRP A 497 30.56 6.27 -0.55
CA TRP A 497 30.48 7.09 -1.76
C TRP A 497 29.63 6.44 -2.87
N SER A 498 29.61 5.09 -2.96
CA SER A 498 28.81 4.38 -3.97
C SER A 498 27.29 4.60 -3.79
N TRP A 499 26.85 4.78 -2.53
CA TRP A 499 25.45 5.01 -2.16
C TRP A 499 25.02 6.47 -2.21
N ARG A 500 25.90 7.38 -2.66
CA ARG A 500 25.57 8.80 -2.74
C ARG A 500 24.47 9.05 -3.79
N ILE A 501 23.41 9.72 -3.35
CA ILE A 501 22.30 10.14 -4.21
C ILE A 501 22.69 11.45 -4.94
N PRO A 502 22.55 11.53 -6.28
CA PRO A 502 22.79 12.76 -7.03
C PRO A 502 21.86 13.91 -6.61
N ALA A 503 22.35 15.15 -6.72
CA ALA A 503 21.60 16.35 -6.41
C ALA A 503 20.26 16.42 -7.17
N GLY A 504 19.17 16.74 -6.48
CA GLY A 504 17.84 16.87 -7.08
C GLY A 504 17.10 15.54 -7.29
N GLN A 505 17.73 14.40 -6.98
CA GLN A 505 17.08 13.08 -7.01
C GLN A 505 16.63 12.58 -5.64
N SER A 506 17.01 13.29 -4.57
CA SER A 506 16.64 12.88 -3.21
C SER A 506 15.18 13.23 -2.88
N LEU A 507 14.56 12.45 -2.00
CA LEU A 507 13.24 12.70 -1.41
C LEU A 507 13.14 14.04 -0.65
N PHE A 508 14.25 14.72 -0.35
CA PHE A 508 14.25 16.11 0.14
C PHE A 508 13.99 17.13 -0.97
N ASP A 509 14.35 16.81 -2.21
CA ASP A 509 14.32 17.74 -3.34
C ASP A 509 13.09 17.49 -4.22
N ARG A 510 12.85 16.23 -4.57
CA ARG A 510 11.79 15.83 -5.52
C ARG A 510 10.94 14.70 -4.94
N LEU A 511 9.62 14.84 -5.08
CA LEU A 511 8.68 13.75 -4.80
C LEU A 511 8.62 12.79 -5.99
N PRO A 512 8.42 11.48 -5.76
CA PRO A 512 8.16 10.51 -6.82
C PRO A 512 7.00 10.95 -7.72
N ASP A 513 7.04 10.61 -9.01
CA ASP A 513 5.92 10.88 -9.90
C ASP A 513 4.75 9.94 -9.52
N PRO A 514 3.52 10.42 -9.36
CA PRO A 514 2.36 9.56 -9.14
C PRO A 514 2.14 8.50 -10.23
N ALA A 515 2.75 8.65 -11.41
CA ALA A 515 2.76 7.64 -12.46
C ALA A 515 3.79 6.51 -12.26
N ASP A 516 4.82 6.75 -11.43
CA ASP A 516 5.83 5.76 -11.03
C ASP A 516 5.38 4.94 -9.81
N THR A 517 4.33 5.38 -9.10
CA THR A 517 3.61 4.56 -8.12
C THR A 517 2.43 3.85 -8.80
N PRO A 518 2.40 2.51 -8.87
CA PRO A 518 1.23 1.80 -9.36
C PRO A 518 0.03 2.19 -8.49
N GLY A 519 -0.94 2.87 -9.09
CA GLY A 519 -2.13 3.33 -8.40
C GLY A 519 -2.92 2.16 -7.83
N GLN A 520 -2.82 1.93 -6.52
CA GLN A 520 -3.85 1.24 -5.76
C GLN A 520 -4.33 2.15 -4.62
N PRO A 521 -5.65 2.24 -4.40
CA PRO A 521 -6.17 2.85 -3.19
C PRO A 521 -5.67 2.07 -1.98
N ALA A 522 -5.33 2.79 -0.90
CA ALA A 522 -4.96 2.24 0.40
C ALA A 522 -6.00 1.18 0.85
N SER A 523 -5.68 -0.09 0.62
CA SER A 523 -6.52 -1.25 0.97
C SER A 523 -5.68 -2.54 1.03
N ARG A 524 -4.40 -2.45 1.40
CA ARG A 524 -3.51 -3.61 1.53
C ARG A 524 -2.88 -3.75 2.92
N TYR A 525 -3.59 -3.30 3.95
CA TYR A 525 -3.32 -3.70 5.32
C TYR A 525 -4.66 -3.84 6.04
N ASP A 526 -5.03 -5.07 6.42
CA ASP A 526 -6.14 -5.35 7.34
C ASP A 526 -5.85 -4.85 8.78
N GLY A 527 -4.71 -4.16 8.97
CA GLY A 527 -4.35 -3.56 10.24
C GLY A 527 -3.76 -4.56 11.26
N SER A 528 -3.55 -5.81 10.91
CA SER A 528 -2.84 -6.76 11.76
C SER A 528 -1.35 -6.42 11.83
N VAL A 529 -0.91 -5.61 12.80
CA VAL A 529 0.50 -5.18 12.96
C VAL A 529 1.26 -5.99 14.01
N LEU A 530 0.59 -6.83 14.81
CA LEU A 530 1.27 -7.89 15.57
C LEU A 530 0.35 -9.09 15.76
N CYS A 531 0.81 -10.25 15.32
CA CYS A 531 0.13 -11.52 15.53
C CYS A 531 0.71 -12.23 16.76
N ALA A 532 -0.11 -12.43 17.78
CA ALA A 532 0.19 -13.30 18.91
C ALA A 532 -0.30 -14.72 18.60
N CYS A 533 0.59 -15.70 18.66
CA CYS A 533 0.20 -17.10 18.56
C CYS A 533 -0.44 -17.55 19.87
N THR A 534 -1.73 -17.91 19.82
CA THR A 534 -2.46 -18.53 20.93
C THR A 534 -2.69 -20.00 20.65
N ALA A 535 -3.11 -20.76 21.66
CA ALA A 535 -3.54 -22.16 21.50
C ALA A 535 -4.70 -22.35 20.51
N SER A 536 -5.32 -21.27 20.05
CA SER A 536 -6.39 -21.21 19.05
C SER A 536 -5.97 -20.65 17.68
N GLY A 537 -4.68 -20.39 17.45
CA GLY A 537 -4.16 -19.82 16.19
C GLY A 537 -3.60 -18.40 16.33
N PRO A 538 -3.09 -17.81 15.24
CA PRO A 538 -2.57 -16.44 15.23
C PRO A 538 -3.71 -15.44 15.45
N GLN A 539 -3.63 -14.66 16.53
CA GLN A 539 -4.50 -13.52 16.79
C GLN A 539 -3.74 -12.24 16.55
N CYS A 540 -4.15 -11.48 15.53
CA CYS A 540 -3.49 -10.24 15.19
C CYS A 540 -4.23 -9.01 15.78
N GLY A 541 -3.47 -8.11 16.39
CA GLY A 541 -3.97 -6.89 17.03
C GLY A 541 -4.25 -5.73 16.07
N ASP A 542 -5.01 -4.73 16.54
CA ASP A 542 -5.35 -3.48 15.86
C ASP A 542 -4.07 -2.68 15.49
N PRO A 543 -3.97 -2.05 14.31
CA PRO A 543 -2.76 -1.33 13.91
C PRO A 543 -2.43 -0.14 14.82
N ASP A 544 -3.39 0.35 15.61
CA ASP A 544 -3.18 1.39 16.62
C ASP A 544 -2.55 0.86 17.94
N THR A 545 -2.26 -0.45 18.01
CA THR A 545 -1.79 -1.15 19.22
C THR A 545 -0.39 -1.76 19.11
N ILE A 546 0.54 -1.10 18.39
CA ILE A 546 1.98 -1.44 18.46
C ILE A 546 2.38 -1.53 19.95
N PRO A 547 2.91 -2.67 20.43
CA PRO A 547 3.40 -2.83 21.78
C PRO A 547 4.52 -1.81 22.01
N THR A 548 4.15 -0.73 22.67
CA THR A 548 5.07 0.27 23.19
C THR A 548 5.19 0.01 24.67
N PHE A 549 6.33 0.37 25.26
CA PHE A 549 6.43 0.34 26.71
C PHE A 549 5.32 1.24 27.30
N PRO A 550 4.62 0.83 28.37
CA PRO A 550 3.52 1.61 28.96
C PRO A 550 3.87 3.05 29.38
N ASN A 551 5.17 3.38 29.40
CA ASN A 551 5.72 4.68 29.76
C ASN A 551 6.33 5.43 28.55
N ASP A 552 6.08 4.99 27.31
CA ASP A 552 6.45 5.74 26.10
C ASP A 552 5.45 6.89 25.89
N PHE A 553 5.75 8.06 26.46
CA PHE A 553 4.86 9.24 26.47
C PHE A 553 5.00 10.14 25.24
N ASP A 554 5.35 9.53 24.11
CA ASP A 554 5.47 10.20 22.82
C ASP A 554 4.15 10.84 22.38
N ILE A 555 4.25 12.07 21.88
CA ILE A 555 3.11 12.88 21.43
C ILE A 555 2.90 12.62 19.94
N ASP A 556 1.73 12.14 19.56
CA ASP A 556 1.34 12.02 18.16
C ASP A 556 1.10 13.39 17.53
N ILE A 557 1.91 13.73 16.52
CA ILE A 557 1.84 15.00 15.80
C ILE A 557 1.31 14.83 14.36
N THR A 558 0.87 13.63 13.98
CA THR A 558 0.44 13.30 12.60
C THR A 558 -0.66 14.24 12.11
N ASN A 559 -1.73 14.40 12.89
CA ASN A 559 -2.84 15.31 12.56
C ASN A 559 -2.40 16.78 12.51
N THR A 560 -1.46 17.18 13.37
CA THR A 560 -0.89 18.54 13.35
C THR A 560 -0.12 18.78 12.05
N LEU A 561 0.63 17.80 11.55
CA LEU A 561 1.34 17.88 10.28
C LEU A 561 0.37 17.97 9.09
N VAL A 562 -0.70 17.16 9.09
CA VAL A 562 -1.77 17.22 8.08
C VAL A 562 -2.43 18.60 8.04
N GLN A 563 -2.74 19.19 9.20
CA GLN A 563 -3.32 20.54 9.28
C GLN A 563 -2.35 21.63 8.80
N ARG A 564 -1.05 21.49 9.08
CA ARG A 564 -0.01 22.45 8.69
C ARG A 564 0.28 22.42 7.18
N ARG A 565 0.12 21.28 6.51
CA ARG A 565 0.32 21.11 5.06
C ARG A 565 -0.51 22.07 4.19
N GLY A 566 -1.73 22.42 4.63
CA GLY A 566 -2.64 23.28 3.88
C GLY A 566 -2.43 24.80 4.05
N ARG A 567 -1.53 25.24 4.94
CA ARG A 567 -1.24 26.68 5.13
C ARG A 567 -0.38 27.21 3.99
N ARG A 568 -0.47 28.51 3.66
CA ARG A 568 0.43 29.18 2.70
C ARG A 568 1.79 29.37 3.37
N SER A 569 2.45 28.25 3.67
CA SER A 569 3.60 28.22 4.56
C SER A 569 4.84 28.77 3.89
N ARG A 570 5.59 29.56 4.66
CA ARG A 570 7.01 29.92 4.47
C ARG A 570 7.90 28.72 4.12
N ASP A 571 7.49 27.51 4.48
CA ASP A 571 8.17 26.24 4.17
C ASP A 571 8.46 26.06 2.66
N LEU A 572 7.62 26.57 1.77
CA LEU A 572 7.73 26.35 0.31
C LEU A 572 8.90 27.09 -0.34
N ARG A 573 9.47 28.13 0.31
CA ARG A 573 10.62 28.88 -0.22
C ARG A 573 11.96 28.14 -0.08
N SER A 574 12.04 27.06 0.71
CA SER A 574 13.27 26.26 0.84
C SER A 574 13.43 25.21 -0.28
N THR A 575 12.79 25.39 -1.43
CA THR A 575 12.93 24.48 -2.58
C THR A 575 14.08 24.85 -3.52
N GLN A 576 14.80 25.95 -3.26
CA GLN A 576 16.08 26.24 -3.92
C GLN A 576 17.24 26.04 -2.96
N VAL A 577 17.47 24.77 -2.59
CA VAL A 577 18.72 24.38 -1.95
C VAL A 577 19.78 24.32 -3.04
N ALA A 578 20.71 25.27 -3.01
CA ALA A 578 22.00 25.06 -3.64
C ALA A 578 22.63 23.85 -2.94
N ASP A 579 22.83 22.77 -3.68
CA ASP A 579 23.56 21.60 -3.22
C ASP A 579 24.90 22.05 -2.60
N ARG A 580 24.95 22.13 -1.26
CA ARG A 580 26.17 22.42 -0.53
C ARG A 580 27.06 21.17 -0.42
N SER A 581 26.66 20.05 -1.02
CA SER A 581 27.48 18.85 -1.16
C SER A 581 28.52 18.95 -2.28
N ILE A 582 29.03 20.15 -2.57
CA ILE A 582 30.37 20.25 -3.17
C ILE A 582 31.33 19.80 -2.06
N PRO A 583 31.96 18.61 -2.15
CA PRO A 583 32.94 18.23 -1.16
C PRO A 583 34.05 19.29 -1.22
N ALA A 584 34.31 19.95 -0.09
CA ALA A 584 35.69 20.32 0.15
C ALA A 584 36.48 19.02 0.00
N ALA A 585 37.53 19.02 -0.83
CA ALA A 585 38.39 17.85 -1.02
C ALA A 585 38.66 17.19 0.35
N PRO A 586 38.58 15.86 0.47
CA PRO A 586 38.73 15.18 1.75
C PRO A 586 40.03 15.65 2.39
N VAL A 587 39.90 16.50 3.41
CA VAL A 587 41.02 16.75 4.30
C VAL A 587 41.02 15.49 5.15
N ALA A 588 41.84 14.51 4.78
CA ALA A 588 42.11 13.38 5.65
C ALA A 588 42.65 13.95 6.95
N VAL A 589 41.78 14.09 7.95
CA VAL A 589 42.21 14.39 9.30
C VAL A 589 42.78 13.08 9.82
N THR A 590 44.10 12.92 9.72
CA THR A 590 44.80 11.82 10.39
C THR A 590 44.75 12.09 11.88
N ALA A 591 43.65 11.71 12.51
CA ALA A 591 43.48 11.73 13.95
C ALA A 591 44.34 10.61 14.56
N THR A 592 45.22 10.99 15.49
CA THR A 592 46.13 10.06 16.18
C THR A 592 45.94 10.21 17.68
N TRP A 593 46.10 9.12 18.41
CA TRP A 593 46.16 9.15 19.86
C TRP A 593 47.53 9.66 20.36
N PRO A 594 47.60 10.35 21.51
CA PRO A 594 46.48 10.93 22.24
C PRO A 594 45.85 12.12 21.49
N THR A 595 44.58 12.41 21.78
CA THR A 595 43.87 13.55 21.17
C THR A 595 44.56 14.89 21.51
N PRO A 596 44.23 16.01 20.84
CA PRO A 596 44.78 17.32 21.17
C PRO A 596 44.63 17.73 22.64
N SER A 597 43.56 17.32 23.31
CA SER A 597 43.34 17.53 24.76
C SER A 597 44.02 16.48 25.66
N GLY A 598 44.74 15.52 25.10
CA GLY A 598 45.56 14.55 25.82
C GLY A 598 44.84 13.24 26.20
N ILE A 599 43.68 12.95 25.61
CA ILE A 599 42.92 11.72 25.89
C ILE A 599 43.61 10.56 25.18
N THR A 600 43.92 9.48 25.91
CA THR A 600 44.48 8.25 25.33
C THR A 600 43.36 7.29 24.90
N HIS A 601 43.68 6.35 24.02
CA HIS A 601 42.77 5.27 23.64
C HIS A 601 42.17 4.57 24.86
N ASP A 602 43.02 4.12 25.80
CA ASP A 602 42.57 3.40 27.00
C ASP A 602 41.68 4.26 27.91
N ASN A 603 41.98 5.56 28.01
CA ASN A 603 41.14 6.48 28.79
C ASN A 603 39.78 6.67 28.12
N ALA A 604 39.74 6.85 26.79
CA ALA A 604 38.50 6.95 26.03
C ALA A 604 37.66 5.66 26.14
N THR A 605 38.28 4.48 25.98
CA THR A 605 37.60 3.18 26.13
C THR A 605 37.00 3.02 27.52
N ALA A 606 37.72 3.38 28.58
CA ALA A 606 37.21 3.31 29.95
C ALA A 606 36.00 4.24 30.14
N MET A 607 36.09 5.47 29.64
CA MET A 607 35.01 6.46 29.74
C MET A 607 33.76 6.04 28.96
N CYS A 608 33.89 5.55 27.72
CA CYS A 608 32.76 5.09 26.91
C CYS A 608 32.08 3.85 27.55
N LYS A 609 32.86 2.89 28.06
CA LYS A 609 32.32 1.72 28.78
C LYS A 609 31.57 2.15 30.03
N GLU A 610 32.17 3.03 30.83
CA GLU A 610 31.52 3.55 32.05
C GLU A 610 30.22 4.29 31.71
N ALA A 611 30.19 5.08 30.64
CA ALA A 611 29.00 5.80 30.22
C ALA A 611 27.83 4.85 29.87
N ALA A 612 28.10 3.72 29.21
CA ALA A 612 27.11 2.68 28.93
C ALA A 612 26.66 1.94 30.20
N MET A 613 27.61 1.48 31.03
CA MET A 613 27.31 0.65 32.22
C MET A 613 26.62 1.43 33.36
N THR A 614 26.81 2.75 33.43
CA THR A 614 26.18 3.61 34.46
C THR A 614 24.77 4.04 34.09
N SER A 615 24.21 3.59 32.96
CA SER A 615 22.81 3.83 32.63
C SER A 615 21.90 3.05 33.60
N PRO A 616 20.79 3.65 34.09
CA PRO A 616 19.77 2.93 34.86
C PRO A 616 19.21 1.72 34.10
N ALA A 617 19.13 1.80 32.77
CA ALA A 617 18.68 0.70 31.93
C ALA A 617 19.67 -0.47 31.94
N PHE A 618 20.97 -0.21 32.05
CA PHE A 618 22.01 -1.24 31.96
C PHE A 618 21.76 -2.43 32.90
N ALA A 619 21.39 -2.17 34.16
CA ALA A 619 21.13 -3.23 35.13
C ALA A 619 19.90 -4.10 34.78
N ALA A 620 18.85 -3.50 34.22
CA ALA A 620 17.67 -4.22 33.73
C ALA A 620 17.98 -4.99 32.44
N CYS A 621 18.83 -4.43 31.58
CA CYS A 621 19.17 -4.94 30.27
C CYS A 621 20.28 -6.00 30.28
N ALA A 622 21.12 -6.06 31.33
CA ALA A 622 22.18 -7.06 31.46
C ALA A 622 21.65 -8.51 31.52
N ALA A 623 20.36 -8.71 31.80
CA ALA A 623 19.70 -10.01 31.75
C ALA A 623 19.08 -10.33 30.38
N VAL A 624 19.03 -9.35 29.46
CA VAL A 624 18.37 -9.41 28.16
C VAL A 624 19.38 -9.41 27.02
N LEU A 625 20.42 -8.58 27.12
CA LEU A 625 21.46 -8.41 26.10
C LEU A 625 22.66 -9.34 26.33
N SER A 626 23.31 -9.79 25.26
CA SER A 626 24.61 -10.45 25.36
C SER A 626 25.73 -9.44 25.62
N ASP A 627 26.86 -9.89 26.19
CA ASP A 627 28.03 -9.03 26.42
C ASP A 627 28.56 -8.39 25.11
N ALA A 628 28.31 -9.00 23.95
CA ALA A 628 28.71 -8.46 22.65
C ALA A 628 27.83 -7.27 22.22
N ASP A 629 26.52 -7.33 22.50
CA ASP A 629 25.56 -6.30 22.08
C ASP A 629 25.72 -5.02 22.88
N VAL A 630 26.03 -5.16 24.18
CA VAL A 630 26.22 -4.06 25.13
C VAL A 630 27.37 -3.12 24.76
N PHE A 631 28.45 -3.67 24.18
CA PHE A 631 29.68 -2.91 23.90
C PHE A 631 29.87 -2.54 22.43
N SER A 632 28.92 -2.88 21.56
CA SER A 632 28.91 -2.50 20.14
C SER A 632 29.13 -0.98 19.94
N GLY A 633 28.41 -0.14 20.69
CA GLY A 633 28.53 1.32 20.62
C GLY A 633 29.77 1.93 21.28
N VAL A 634 30.61 1.14 21.97
CA VAL A 634 31.82 1.66 22.62
C VAL A 634 32.89 1.98 21.59
N GLU A 635 33.04 1.15 20.56
CA GLU A 635 34.05 1.38 19.52
C GLU A 635 33.74 2.67 18.74
N ASP A 636 32.47 2.90 18.40
CA ASP A 636 32.00 4.13 17.76
C ASP A 636 32.31 5.36 18.62
N CYS A 637 31.98 5.31 19.91
CA CYS A 637 32.28 6.39 20.86
C CYS A 637 33.78 6.69 20.96
N VAL A 638 34.63 5.66 20.96
CA VAL A 638 36.09 5.84 21.04
C VAL A 638 36.63 6.49 19.77
N GLU A 639 36.19 6.07 18.59
CA GLU A 639 36.60 6.68 17.32
C GLU A 639 36.05 8.11 17.17
N ASP A 640 34.83 8.39 17.62
CA ASP A 640 34.28 9.76 17.62
C ASP A 640 35.11 10.69 18.52
N ILE A 641 35.48 10.26 19.72
CA ILE A 641 36.35 11.04 20.63
C ILE A 641 37.72 11.28 19.98
N LYS A 642 38.30 10.28 19.31
CA LYS A 642 39.60 10.38 18.63
C LYS A 642 39.60 11.46 17.56
N VAL A 643 38.55 11.51 16.74
CA VAL A 643 38.46 12.39 15.58
C VAL A 643 38.01 13.80 15.98
N THR A 644 37.15 13.92 16.99
CA THR A 644 36.54 15.21 17.37
C THR A 644 37.16 15.86 18.60
N ASP A 645 37.88 15.10 19.43
CA ASP A 645 38.36 15.53 20.76
C ASP A 645 37.22 16.07 21.65
N ASN A 646 36.03 15.49 21.51
CA ASN A 646 34.80 15.94 22.18
C ASN A 646 34.16 14.81 22.98
N LEU A 647 33.80 15.07 24.23
CA LEU A 647 33.22 14.07 25.14
C LEU A 647 31.68 13.96 25.07
N VAL A 648 31.01 14.76 24.22
CA VAL A 648 29.55 14.64 24.00
C VAL A 648 29.16 13.24 23.50
N PHE A 649 30.07 12.52 22.84
CA PHE A 649 29.86 11.18 22.33
C PHE A 649 29.76 10.09 23.41
N LEU A 650 30.19 10.37 24.65
CA LEU A 650 29.97 9.44 25.78
C LEU A 650 28.49 9.15 25.99
N GLN A 651 27.63 10.16 25.79
CA GLN A 651 26.19 10.01 25.94
C GLN A 651 25.59 9.12 24.83
N GLN A 652 26.20 9.10 23.65
CA GLN A 652 25.73 8.34 22.49
C GLN A 652 25.92 6.83 22.68
N ALA A 653 27.04 6.41 23.26
CA ALA A 653 27.28 5.00 23.61
C ALA A 653 26.17 4.44 24.54
N ALA A 654 25.73 5.25 25.50
CA ALA A 654 24.68 4.85 26.43
C ALA A 654 23.29 4.83 25.76
N MET A 655 23.00 5.83 24.92
CA MET A 655 21.74 5.91 24.17
C MET A 655 21.59 4.72 23.21
N LEU A 656 22.66 4.31 22.53
CA LEU A 656 22.64 3.14 21.65
C LEU A 656 22.40 1.85 22.43
N MET A 657 23.06 1.66 23.59
CA MET A 657 22.81 0.50 24.45
C MET A 657 21.35 0.46 24.95
N GLU A 658 20.80 1.60 25.36
CA GLU A 658 19.38 1.71 25.75
C GLU A 658 18.43 1.36 24.61
N GLU A 659 18.76 1.72 23.37
CA GLU A 659 17.97 1.38 22.19
C GLU A 659 18.04 -0.10 21.84
N LEU A 660 19.24 -0.69 21.84
CA LEU A 660 19.41 -2.13 21.63
C LEU A 660 18.66 -2.93 22.70
N CYS A 661 18.70 -2.46 23.95
CA CYS A 661 17.92 -3.08 25.02
C CYS A 661 16.41 -2.97 24.79
N ARG A 662 15.93 -1.78 24.41
CA ARG A 662 14.52 -1.54 24.08
C ARG A 662 14.07 -2.55 23.02
N GLU A 663 14.82 -2.68 21.94
CA GLU A 663 14.48 -3.57 20.83
C GLU A 663 14.54 -5.06 21.22
N GLU A 664 15.60 -5.48 21.91
CA GLU A 664 15.73 -6.89 22.29
C GLU A 664 14.68 -7.32 23.32
N ALA A 665 14.32 -6.41 24.24
CA ALA A 665 13.24 -6.64 25.19
C ALA A 665 11.85 -6.72 24.53
N LEU A 666 11.64 -6.01 23.42
CA LEU A 666 10.39 -6.09 22.64
C LEU A 666 10.34 -7.32 21.72
N LYS A 667 11.49 -7.82 21.24
CA LYS A 667 11.57 -9.07 20.47
C LYS A 667 11.32 -10.30 21.33
N ASN A 668 11.80 -10.28 22.58
CA ASN A 668 11.72 -11.44 23.45
C ASN A 668 10.36 -11.53 24.19
N VAL A 669 9.36 -12.08 23.50
CA VAL A 669 7.99 -12.25 24.01
C VAL A 669 7.92 -13.03 25.32
N THR A 670 8.93 -13.86 25.64
CA THR A 670 8.99 -14.59 26.92
C THR A 670 9.13 -13.69 28.14
N LEU A 671 9.57 -12.44 27.96
CA LEU A 671 9.72 -11.43 29.01
C LEU A 671 8.43 -10.65 29.30
N TYR A 672 7.38 -10.83 28.51
CA TYR A 672 6.16 -10.03 28.60
C TYR A 672 5.34 -10.38 29.85
N ASP A 673 4.83 -9.36 30.53
CA ASP A 673 3.99 -9.53 31.71
C ASP A 673 2.59 -10.00 31.29
N GLN A 674 2.21 -11.22 31.69
CA GLN A 674 0.85 -11.71 31.48
C GLN A 674 -0.11 -11.10 32.52
N LYS A 675 -1.09 -10.33 32.04
CA LYS A 675 -2.34 -10.11 32.79
C LYS A 675 -3.38 -11.00 32.14
N ASP A 676 -3.96 -11.95 32.88
CA ASP A 676 -5.14 -12.78 32.62
C ASP A 676 -5.33 -13.44 31.22
N GLU A 677 -6.03 -14.58 31.16
CA GLU A 677 -6.26 -15.42 29.96
C GLU A 677 -6.95 -14.72 28.76
N ASN A 678 -7.29 -13.43 28.88
CA ASN A 678 -8.02 -12.67 27.88
C ASN A 678 -7.46 -11.24 27.65
N SER A 679 -6.23 -10.96 28.08
CA SER A 679 -5.58 -9.65 27.89
C SER A 679 -4.32 -9.71 27.04
N THR A 680 -4.06 -8.62 26.32
CA THR A 680 -2.85 -8.41 25.52
C THR A 680 -1.61 -8.50 26.42
N ALA A 681 -0.64 -9.34 26.04
CA ALA A 681 0.65 -9.42 26.73
C ALA A 681 1.33 -8.04 26.72
N LEU A 682 1.76 -7.55 27.88
CA LEU A 682 2.38 -6.23 27.99
C LEU A 682 3.91 -6.35 27.97
N PRO A 683 4.64 -5.43 27.29
CA PRO A 683 6.09 -5.42 27.33
C PRO A 683 6.63 -5.39 28.77
N PRO A 684 7.81 -6.00 29.02
CA PRO A 684 8.38 -6.14 30.36
C PRO A 684 8.47 -4.81 31.12
N ALA A 685 7.67 -4.67 32.18
CA ALA A 685 7.60 -3.42 32.94
C ALA A 685 8.95 -3.05 33.61
N PHE A 686 9.80 -4.04 33.89
CA PHE A 686 11.13 -3.81 34.50
C PHE A 686 12.13 -3.16 33.53
N VAL A 687 12.04 -3.44 32.23
CA VAL A 687 12.84 -2.75 31.20
C VAL A 687 12.26 -1.37 30.95
N GLY A 688 10.95 -1.29 30.71
CA GLY A 688 10.26 -0.03 30.42
C GLY A 688 10.33 1.00 31.55
N SER A 689 10.43 0.58 32.81
CA SER A 689 10.59 1.48 33.96
C SER A 689 12.01 2.04 34.12
N SER A 690 12.99 1.44 33.45
CA SER A 690 14.41 1.83 33.52
C SER A 690 14.85 2.72 32.35
N LEU A 691 14.02 2.84 31.30
CA LEU A 691 14.28 3.64 30.10
C LEU A 691 13.76 5.08 30.26
N CYS A 692 14.56 5.97 30.84
CA CYS A 692 14.21 7.39 30.97
C CYS A 692 14.65 8.24 29.77
N PRO A 693 13.86 9.27 29.38
CA PRO A 693 14.19 10.13 28.25
C PRO A 693 15.52 10.86 28.49
N GLY A 694 16.44 10.73 27.53
CA GLY A 694 17.74 11.42 27.53
C GLY A 694 18.59 11.18 28.78
N ARG A 695 18.38 10.08 29.52
CA ARG A 695 19.02 9.81 30.83
C ARG A 695 18.84 10.95 31.84
N CYS A 696 17.70 11.63 31.81
CA CYS A 696 17.43 12.80 32.64
C CYS A 696 18.55 13.86 32.54
N SER A 697 19.25 13.91 31.40
CA SER A 697 20.39 14.80 31.12
C SER A 697 21.49 14.77 32.20
N LEU A 698 21.58 13.68 32.97
CA LEU A 698 22.44 13.55 34.17
C LEU A 698 22.19 14.65 35.23
N ARG A 699 20.98 15.20 35.28
CA ARG A 699 20.52 16.29 36.16
C ARG A 699 19.19 15.97 36.83
N GLY A 700 19.00 14.70 37.17
CA GLY A 700 17.80 14.20 37.81
C GLY A 700 17.89 12.71 38.07
N GLU A 701 16.88 12.20 38.76
CA GLU A 701 16.73 10.78 39.09
C GLU A 701 15.68 10.14 38.18
N CYS A 702 16.04 9.01 37.58
CA CYS A 702 15.13 8.20 36.77
C CYS A 702 14.30 7.29 37.68
N ILE A 703 12.98 7.49 37.72
CA ILE A 703 12.07 6.66 38.51
C ILE A 703 10.87 6.32 37.64
N ASN A 704 10.67 5.03 37.35
CA ASN A 704 9.58 4.52 36.51
C ASN A 704 9.45 5.24 35.15
N ALA A 705 10.56 5.28 34.39
CA ALA A 705 10.67 5.98 33.10
C ALA A 705 10.40 7.50 33.12
N THR A 706 10.25 8.09 34.30
CA THR A 706 10.04 9.52 34.49
C THR A 706 11.28 10.15 35.12
N CYS A 707 11.71 11.29 34.58
CA CYS A 707 12.81 12.04 35.15
C CYS A 707 12.34 13.02 36.22
N TYR A 708 12.87 12.85 37.42
CA TYR A 708 12.69 13.77 38.55
C TYR A 708 13.90 14.70 38.62
N CYS A 709 13.73 15.91 38.11
CA CYS A 709 14.84 16.84 37.91
C CYS A 709 15.38 17.44 39.21
N ASP A 710 16.69 17.69 39.21
CA ASP A 710 17.37 18.43 40.26
C ASP A 710 16.83 19.87 40.37
N PRO A 711 16.89 20.49 41.56
CA PRO A 711 16.41 21.86 41.74
C PRO A 711 17.04 22.85 40.75
N GLY A 712 16.18 23.55 40.00
CA GLY A 712 16.61 24.51 38.97
C GLY A 712 16.57 23.96 37.53
N TYR A 713 16.36 22.65 37.35
CA TYR A 713 16.20 22.03 36.04
C TYR A 713 14.75 21.60 35.81
N GLY A 714 14.34 21.56 34.54
CA GLY A 714 13.01 21.16 34.08
C GLY A 714 13.06 20.50 32.71
N SER A 715 11.89 20.29 32.09
CA SER A 715 11.62 19.40 30.93
C SER A 715 11.52 17.92 31.28
N SER A 716 10.98 17.12 30.37
CA SER A 716 10.78 15.68 30.58
C SER A 716 12.10 14.90 30.73
N ASP A 717 13.22 15.46 30.28
CA ASP A 717 14.57 14.89 30.37
C ASP A 717 15.54 15.74 31.18
N CYS A 718 15.05 16.73 31.95
CA CYS A 718 15.85 17.62 32.79
C CYS A 718 16.94 18.42 32.06
N SER A 719 16.82 18.62 30.74
CA SER A 719 17.81 19.34 29.94
C SER A 719 17.71 20.87 30.06
N VAL A 720 16.57 21.41 30.52
CA VAL A 720 16.31 22.86 30.54
C VAL A 720 16.66 23.46 31.88
N ASP A 721 17.58 24.43 31.91
CA ASP A 721 17.85 25.26 33.08
C ASP A 721 16.75 26.33 33.26
N MET A 722 15.94 26.15 34.30
CA MET A 722 14.81 27.03 34.62
C MET A 722 15.23 28.32 35.32
N THR A 723 16.51 28.47 35.68
CA THR A 723 17.06 29.69 36.29
C THR A 723 17.46 30.73 35.25
N THR A 724 17.63 30.30 34.00
CA THR A 724 18.02 31.16 32.88
C THR A 724 16.87 31.32 31.88
N PRO A 725 16.64 32.54 31.34
CA PRO A 725 15.72 32.73 30.22
C PRO A 725 16.17 31.95 28.97
N PRO A 726 15.24 31.59 28.05
CA PRO A 726 15.59 31.00 26.76
C PRO A 726 16.54 31.91 25.95
N ALA A 727 17.41 31.31 25.15
CA ALA A 727 18.35 32.04 24.28
C ALA A 727 17.87 31.99 22.83
N LEU A 728 17.54 33.13 22.23
CA LEU A 728 17.12 33.18 20.83
C LEU A 728 18.33 33.32 19.91
N VAL A 729 18.35 32.53 18.84
CA VAL A 729 19.43 32.53 17.84
C VAL A 729 19.00 33.27 16.58
N VAL A 730 17.88 32.87 15.97
CA VAL A 730 17.43 33.44 14.69
C VAL A 730 15.92 33.33 14.49
N VAL A 731 15.37 34.23 13.68
CA VAL A 731 13.98 34.11 13.19
C VAL A 731 14.01 33.21 11.97
N ARG A 732 13.23 32.14 12.02
CA ARG A 732 13.10 31.18 10.94
C ARG A 732 12.57 31.88 9.70
N TYR A 733 13.15 31.56 8.54
CA TYR A 733 12.89 32.20 7.23
C TYR A 733 13.33 33.67 7.11
N GLY A 734 14.10 34.17 8.07
CA GLY A 734 14.73 35.49 7.99
C GLY A 734 13.92 36.62 8.62
N ARG A 735 14.52 37.80 8.61
CA ARG A 735 14.05 38.98 9.36
C ARG A 735 12.97 39.80 8.64
N THR A 736 12.54 39.37 7.47
CA THR A 736 11.52 40.06 6.66
C THR A 736 10.39 39.13 6.28
N CYS A 737 9.15 39.60 6.31
CA CYS A 737 7.97 38.84 5.91
C CYS A 737 7.07 39.67 4.97
N ASP A 738 6.75 39.13 3.81
CA ASP A 738 5.86 39.76 2.82
C ASP A 738 4.44 39.18 2.89
N VAL A 739 3.50 39.98 3.40
CA VAL A 739 2.09 39.59 3.61
C VAL A 739 1.34 39.22 2.34
N ARG A 740 1.89 39.52 1.16
CA ARG A 740 1.29 39.16 -0.13
C ARG A 740 1.77 37.80 -0.63
N SER A 741 2.88 37.31 -0.10
CA SER A 741 3.48 36.04 -0.50
C SER A 741 3.30 34.93 0.54
N GLU A 742 3.17 35.27 1.82
CA GLU A 742 3.21 34.33 2.94
C GLU A 742 2.38 34.82 4.15
N ASP A 743 2.06 33.90 5.06
CA ASP A 743 1.32 34.18 6.30
C ASP A 743 2.29 34.76 7.37
N CYS A 744 2.24 36.09 7.58
CA CYS A 744 3.16 36.82 8.47
C CYS A 744 2.69 36.95 9.93
N ASP A 745 1.55 36.36 10.26
CA ASP A 745 1.06 36.21 11.63
C ASP A 745 1.75 35.05 12.37
N VAL A 746 2.48 34.18 11.65
CA VAL A 746 3.26 33.08 12.23
C VAL A 746 4.76 33.39 12.16
N ILE A 747 5.40 33.50 13.32
CA ILE A 747 6.83 33.80 13.46
C ILE A 747 7.53 32.60 14.09
N GLY A 748 8.27 31.82 13.31
CA GLY A 748 9.13 30.75 13.82
C GLY A 748 10.40 31.32 14.46
N VAL A 749 10.71 30.88 15.68
CA VAL A 749 11.87 31.32 16.45
C VAL A 749 12.75 30.12 16.76
N VAL A 750 14.02 30.18 16.33
CA VAL A 750 15.04 29.17 16.62
C VAL A 750 15.90 29.65 17.79
N GLY A 751 16.15 28.76 18.74
CA GLY A 751 16.86 29.09 19.97
C GLY A 751 17.20 27.86 20.80
N ASP A 752 17.52 28.09 22.06
CA ASP A 752 17.89 27.06 23.05
C ASP A 752 17.16 27.31 24.37
N GLY A 753 16.89 26.23 25.11
CA GLY A 753 16.26 26.29 26.43
C GLY A 753 14.74 26.48 26.41
N PHE A 754 14.05 26.06 25.35
CA PHE A 754 12.60 26.05 25.31
C PHE A 754 12.02 24.88 26.10
N LEU A 755 10.89 25.12 26.77
CA LEU A 755 10.19 24.11 27.56
C LEU A 755 8.78 23.89 27.00
N ASP A 756 8.42 22.65 26.70
CA ASP A 756 7.04 22.28 26.41
C ASP A 756 6.19 22.40 27.68
N SER A 757 5.45 23.50 27.79
CA SER A 757 4.57 23.77 28.92
C SER A 757 3.44 24.68 28.52
N ARG A 758 2.34 24.62 29.28
CA ARG A 758 1.20 25.53 29.10
C ARG A 758 1.54 27.00 29.43
N SER A 759 2.69 27.25 30.03
CA SER A 759 3.17 28.58 30.41
C SER A 759 4.14 29.17 29.39
N LEU A 760 4.56 28.39 28.38
CA LEU A 760 5.36 28.89 27.28
C LEU A 760 4.61 30.00 26.55
N GLN A 761 5.26 31.16 26.38
CA GLN A 761 4.60 32.35 25.88
C GLN A 761 5.54 33.18 25.01
N CYS A 762 5.03 33.60 23.84
CA CYS A 762 5.69 34.58 22.99
C CYS A 762 5.22 35.99 23.39
N HIS A 763 6.18 36.91 23.48
CA HIS A 763 5.96 38.32 23.78
C HIS A 763 6.31 39.13 22.55
N VAL A 764 5.29 39.58 21.82
CA VAL A 764 5.44 40.33 20.57
C VAL A 764 5.06 41.78 20.78
N MET A 765 5.92 42.71 20.37
CA MET A 765 5.72 44.14 20.55
C MET A 765 6.03 44.92 19.27
N HIS A 766 5.30 46.01 19.01
CA HIS A 766 5.69 46.94 17.95
C HIS A 766 6.97 47.71 18.33
N VAL A 767 7.86 47.91 17.37
CA VAL A 767 9.02 48.81 17.52
C VAL A 767 8.53 50.26 17.52
N GLU A 768 8.91 51.04 18.53
CA GLU A 768 8.54 52.45 18.65
C GLU A 768 9.02 53.28 17.45
N ARG A 769 8.11 54.06 16.84
CA ARG A 769 8.48 55.09 15.87
C ARG A 769 9.10 56.30 16.60
N THR A 770 10.06 56.97 15.98
CA THR A 770 10.74 58.16 16.53
C THR A 770 9.77 59.28 16.95
N SER A 771 8.59 59.36 16.33
CA SER A 771 7.51 60.27 16.69
C SER A 771 6.79 59.94 18.01
N ASP A 772 6.75 58.67 18.41
CA ASP A 772 6.05 58.19 19.61
C ASP A 772 6.91 58.36 20.88
N LYS A 773 8.24 58.26 20.74
CA LYS A 773 9.19 58.67 21.79
C LYS A 773 9.05 60.13 22.20
N ALA A 774 8.70 61.01 21.26
CA ALA A 774 8.44 62.41 21.54
C ALA A 774 7.12 62.66 22.31
N ARG A 775 6.22 61.66 22.37
CA ARG A 775 4.92 61.71 23.06
C ARG A 775 4.83 60.82 24.32
N GLY A 776 5.88 60.06 24.65
CA GLY A 776 5.92 59.20 25.85
C GLY A 776 4.94 58.02 25.80
N ARG A 777 4.55 57.54 24.61
CA ARG A 777 3.67 56.37 24.45
C ARG A 777 4.49 55.09 24.52
N GLN A 778 4.10 54.14 25.40
CA GLN A 778 4.72 52.82 25.46
C GLN A 778 4.43 51.98 24.20
N PRO A 779 5.33 51.05 23.83
CA PRO A 779 5.12 50.18 22.69
C PRO A 779 3.91 49.26 22.93
N SER A 780 3.07 49.13 21.91
CA SER A 780 1.84 48.33 21.98
C SER A 780 2.20 46.84 21.89
N ALA A 781 1.87 46.09 22.95
CA ALA A 781 1.99 44.63 22.96
C ALA A 781 0.92 44.01 22.05
N LEU A 782 1.33 43.01 21.26
CA LEU A 782 0.44 42.22 20.42
C LEU A 782 0.15 40.90 21.13
N PRO A 783 -1.12 40.49 21.27
CA PRO A 783 -1.44 39.17 21.79
C PRO A 783 -0.81 38.11 20.88
N ALA A 784 -0.02 37.21 21.46
CA ALA A 784 0.58 36.11 20.74
C ALA A 784 0.42 34.81 21.53
N THR A 785 0.48 33.66 20.86
CA THR A 785 0.63 32.35 21.49
C THR A 785 1.95 31.73 21.08
N ALA A 786 2.44 30.78 21.87
CA ALA A 786 3.62 30.00 21.58
C ALA A 786 3.24 28.53 21.42
N ASP A 787 3.61 27.94 20.29
CA ASP A 787 3.49 26.51 20.06
C ASP A 787 4.91 25.90 20.08
N PHE A 788 5.15 24.98 21.01
CA PHE A 788 6.41 24.25 21.11
C PHE A 788 6.52 23.23 19.97
N LEU A 789 7.55 23.35 19.12
CA LEU A 789 7.78 22.42 18.01
C LEU A 789 8.90 21.43 18.33
N SER A 790 10.01 21.91 18.87
CA SER A 790 11.15 21.11 19.32
C SER A 790 11.91 21.86 20.42
N PHE A 791 12.89 21.21 21.05
CA PHE A 791 13.78 21.88 22.01
C PHE A 791 14.52 23.11 21.44
N ARG A 792 14.61 23.22 20.11
CA ARG A 792 15.23 24.36 19.39
C ARG A 792 14.26 25.29 18.70
N GLU A 793 12.96 25.01 18.68
CA GLU A 793 12.01 25.82 17.90
C GLU A 793 10.66 26.04 18.59
N VAL A 794 10.25 27.30 18.59
CA VAL A 794 8.93 27.76 19.02
C VAL A 794 8.29 28.56 17.90
N GLU A 795 7.03 28.27 17.64
CA GLU A 795 6.21 29.02 16.68
C GLU A 795 5.34 30.03 17.41
N CYS A 796 5.57 31.32 17.13
CA CYS A 796 4.81 32.42 17.72
C CYS A 796 3.67 32.85 16.79
N THR A 797 2.42 32.59 17.17
CA THR A 797 1.24 33.03 16.39
C THR A 797 0.69 34.33 16.95
N VAL A 798 0.69 35.39 16.15
CA VAL A 798 0.25 36.74 16.52
C VAL A 798 -1.24 36.92 16.24
N ARG A 799 -2.03 37.16 17.30
CA ARG A 799 -3.47 37.44 17.21
C ARG A 799 -3.71 38.94 17.11
N GLY A 800 -3.76 39.44 15.87
CA GLY A 800 -4.05 40.83 15.56
C GLY A 800 -3.38 41.27 14.26
N SER A 801 -3.90 42.33 13.64
CA SER A 801 -3.34 42.85 12.39
C SER A 801 -2.05 43.63 12.65
N VAL A 802 -0.90 43.01 12.34
CA VAL A 802 0.40 43.70 12.39
C VAL A 802 0.51 44.79 11.32
N LEU A 803 -0.13 44.54 10.16
CA LEU A 803 -0.35 45.50 9.08
C LEU A 803 -1.83 45.69 8.80
N THR A 804 -2.20 46.87 8.31
CA THR A 804 -3.51 47.17 7.74
C THR A 804 -3.32 47.26 6.23
N ILE A 805 -3.61 46.16 5.52
CA ILE A 805 -3.38 46.03 4.07
C ILE A 805 -4.64 46.10 3.22
N ASP A 806 -5.80 45.84 3.83
CA ASP A 806 -7.10 45.89 3.17
C ASP A 806 -7.96 46.97 3.81
N GLY A 807 -8.65 47.75 2.99
CA GLY A 807 -9.49 48.85 3.43
C GLY A 807 -9.78 49.85 2.34
N ASN A 808 -10.71 50.76 2.62
CA ASN A 808 -10.99 51.89 1.75
C ASN A 808 -10.08 53.07 2.15
N PRO A 809 -9.18 53.55 1.28
CA PRO A 809 -8.35 54.72 1.56
C PRO A 809 -9.18 55.99 1.77
N ASP A 810 -10.43 56.05 1.32
CA ASP A 810 -11.30 57.19 1.61
C ASP A 810 -11.74 57.23 3.09
N GLU A 811 -11.73 56.09 3.79
CA GLU A 811 -12.20 55.94 5.18
C GLU A 811 -11.07 55.72 6.19
N ASN A 812 -10.06 54.91 5.82
CA ASN A 812 -9.02 54.42 6.71
C ASN A 812 -7.61 54.72 6.18
N THR A 813 -6.61 54.48 7.02
CA THR A 813 -5.17 54.56 6.66
C THR A 813 -4.55 53.18 6.82
N GLY A 814 -3.84 52.72 5.79
CA GLY A 814 -3.10 51.48 5.82
C GLY A 814 -1.73 51.64 6.49
N THR A 815 -1.06 50.51 6.72
CA THR A 815 0.34 50.47 7.15
C THR A 815 1.12 49.56 6.22
N PRO A 816 2.03 50.09 5.38
CA PRO A 816 2.71 49.29 4.36
C PRO A 816 3.94 48.55 4.91
N VAL A 817 4.48 48.99 6.05
CA VAL A 817 5.62 48.38 6.77
C VAL A 817 5.41 48.51 8.28
N SER A 818 5.71 47.43 9.02
CA SER A 818 5.71 47.38 10.47
C SER A 818 6.88 46.54 10.97
N ASN A 819 7.57 47.06 11.99
CA ASN A 819 8.65 46.35 12.67
C ASN A 819 8.13 45.84 14.01
N VAL A 820 8.33 44.56 14.28
CA VAL A 820 7.96 43.91 15.54
C VAL A 820 9.17 43.25 16.17
N THR A 821 9.21 43.22 17.50
CA THR A 821 10.17 42.43 18.28
C THR A 821 9.47 41.22 18.88
N VAL A 822 10.14 40.08 18.88
CA VAL A 822 9.70 38.83 19.50
C VAL A 822 10.68 38.42 20.60
N ALA A 823 10.15 38.06 21.76
CA ALA A 823 10.85 37.40 22.86
C ALA A 823 10.04 36.19 23.32
N VAL A 824 10.67 35.24 24.00
CA VAL A 824 10.03 34.01 24.50
C VAL A 824 10.31 33.87 26.00
N SER A 825 9.34 33.42 26.78
CA SER A 825 9.55 32.95 28.15
C SER A 825 8.84 31.62 28.42
N ASN A 826 9.47 30.77 29.23
CA ASN A 826 8.93 29.45 29.58
C ASN A 826 7.85 29.50 30.68
N ASP A 827 7.84 30.56 31.50
CA ASP A 827 6.94 30.72 32.66
C ASP A 827 5.86 31.79 32.43
N GLY A 828 5.79 32.35 31.22
CA GLY A 828 4.83 33.38 30.83
C GLY A 828 5.12 34.77 31.39
N ARG A 829 6.19 34.95 32.16
CA ARG A 829 6.49 36.24 32.80
C ARG A 829 7.38 37.11 31.92
N LEU A 830 7.26 38.44 32.09
CA LEU A 830 8.03 39.44 31.34
C LEU A 830 9.43 39.68 31.91
N ASN A 831 9.71 39.27 33.15
CA ASN A 831 11.01 39.44 33.80
C ASN A 831 11.98 38.27 33.56
N SER A 832 11.52 37.26 32.83
CA SER A 832 12.20 36.00 32.48
C SER A 832 12.21 35.77 30.96
N VAL A 833 12.04 36.85 30.19
CA VAL A 833 12.06 36.79 28.72
C VAL A 833 13.48 36.69 28.18
N SER A 834 13.60 36.02 27.04
CA SER A 834 14.80 35.99 26.22
C SER A 834 15.19 37.38 25.71
N ASP A 835 16.37 37.47 25.10
CA ASP A 835 16.70 38.58 24.21
C ASP A 835 15.68 38.68 23.05
N VAL A 836 15.58 39.88 22.47
CA VAL A 836 14.60 40.19 21.43
C VAL A 836 15.16 39.98 20.02
N LEU A 837 14.39 39.33 19.16
CA LEU A 837 14.64 39.31 17.72
C LEU A 837 13.68 40.27 17.02
N GLN A 838 14.14 40.95 15.97
CA GLN A 838 13.32 41.90 15.21
C GLN A 838 12.96 41.35 13.83
N VAL A 839 11.67 41.47 13.49
CA VAL A 839 11.08 41.09 12.20
C VAL A 839 10.40 42.31 11.58
N THR A 840 10.61 42.48 10.27
CA THR A 840 9.98 43.51 9.46
C THR A 840 8.93 42.87 8.57
N ILE A 841 7.67 43.24 8.79
CA ILE A 841 6.52 42.77 8.02
C ILE A 841 6.13 43.88 7.04
N TYR A 842 5.99 43.56 5.75
CA TYR A 842 5.75 44.55 4.70
C TYR A 842 4.80 44.04 3.61
N ASP A 843 4.26 44.97 2.82
CA ASP A 843 3.45 44.67 1.63
C ASP A 843 4.28 44.90 0.34
N SER A 844 4.63 43.81 -0.33
CA SER A 844 5.50 43.87 -1.52
C SER A 844 4.89 44.53 -2.74
N HIS A 845 3.60 44.88 -2.74
CA HIS A 845 3.02 45.66 -3.85
C HIS A 845 3.69 47.03 -3.99
N CYS A 846 4.01 47.70 -2.88
CA CYS A 846 4.62 49.02 -2.90
C CYS A 846 5.94 49.14 -2.13
N GLN A 847 6.37 48.10 -1.41
CA GLN A 847 7.62 48.09 -0.66
C GLN A 847 8.57 47.02 -1.17
N GLU A 848 9.87 47.27 -1.03
CA GLU A 848 10.95 46.32 -1.28
C GLU A 848 11.93 46.38 -0.11
N CYS A 849 12.14 45.25 0.57
CA CYS A 849 12.97 45.17 1.77
C CYS A 849 14.18 44.27 1.55
N ASP A 850 15.33 44.66 2.08
CA ASP A 850 16.51 43.80 2.11
C ASP A 850 16.46 42.77 3.26
N GLY A 851 17.36 41.78 3.24
CA GLY A 851 17.41 40.73 4.27
C GLY A 851 17.74 41.23 5.69
N THR A 852 18.08 42.51 5.86
CA THR A 852 18.34 43.12 7.17
C THR A 852 17.08 43.75 7.78
N GLY A 853 15.98 43.84 7.01
CA GLY A 853 14.74 44.47 7.44
C GLY A 853 14.62 45.95 7.05
N VAL A 854 15.47 46.46 6.15
CA VAL A 854 15.38 47.84 5.67
C VAL A 854 14.52 47.88 4.40
N CYS A 855 13.39 48.59 4.47
CA CYS A 855 12.42 48.71 3.38
C CYS A 855 12.51 50.04 2.64
N ARG A 856 12.26 50.02 1.32
CA ARG A 856 12.17 51.17 0.43
C ARG A 856 10.91 51.08 -0.42
N ALA A 857 10.29 52.22 -0.73
CA ALA A 857 9.13 52.27 -1.60
C ALA A 857 9.52 52.02 -3.08
N LYS A 858 8.74 51.18 -3.77
CA LYS A 858 8.92 50.86 -5.20
C LYS A 858 8.53 52.04 -6.09
N GLU A 859 9.29 52.24 -7.17
CA GLU A 859 9.02 53.34 -8.10
C GLU A 859 7.82 53.10 -9.02
N ASN A 860 7.48 51.84 -9.28
CA ASN A 860 6.42 51.39 -10.17
C ASN A 860 5.13 50.99 -9.42
N ALA A 861 4.89 51.57 -8.25
CA ALA A 861 3.73 51.29 -7.42
C ALA A 861 3.20 52.57 -6.75
N CYS A 862 1.98 52.51 -6.23
CA CYS A 862 1.41 53.60 -5.45
C CYS A 862 1.24 53.19 -3.99
N GLU A 863 1.57 54.11 -3.09
CA GLU A 863 1.25 54.06 -1.67
C GLU A 863 0.23 55.16 -1.36
N ILE A 864 -1.06 54.81 -1.38
CA ILE A 864 -2.15 55.79 -1.27
C ILE A 864 -2.74 55.67 0.14
N LYS A 865 -2.50 56.70 0.98
CA LYS A 865 -2.87 56.71 2.41
C LYS A 865 -2.44 55.43 3.16
N GLY A 866 -1.21 54.97 2.88
CA GLY A 866 -0.60 53.80 3.54
C GLY A 866 -1.07 52.44 3.03
N PHE A 867 -1.97 52.38 2.03
CA PHE A 867 -2.31 51.14 1.31
C PHE A 867 -1.45 51.01 0.05
N CYS A 868 -0.95 49.81 -0.22
CA CYS A 868 -0.14 49.53 -1.40
C CYS A 868 -1.01 49.08 -2.58
N TYR A 869 -0.79 49.68 -3.76
CA TYR A 869 -1.43 49.28 -5.01
C TYR A 869 -0.39 49.09 -6.12
N PRO A 870 -0.46 47.99 -6.91
CA PRO A 870 0.38 47.83 -8.09
C PRO A 870 0.00 48.85 -9.16
N ALA A 871 0.90 49.10 -10.12
CA ALA A 871 0.58 49.89 -11.30
C ALA A 871 -0.71 49.38 -11.97
N ASN A 872 -1.62 50.29 -12.30
CA ASN A 872 -2.96 50.01 -12.83
C ASN A 872 -3.97 49.36 -11.86
N GLY A 873 -3.61 49.15 -10.59
CA GLY A 873 -4.54 48.68 -9.56
C GLY A 873 -5.72 49.63 -9.39
N SER A 874 -6.93 49.09 -9.33
CA SER A 874 -8.17 49.88 -9.20
C SER A 874 -8.50 50.21 -7.74
N HIS A 875 -9.20 51.33 -7.53
CA HIS A 875 -9.74 51.66 -6.22
C HIS A 875 -10.81 50.63 -5.79
N PRO A 876 -10.80 50.14 -4.53
CA PRO A 876 -11.71 49.09 -4.07
C PRO A 876 -13.21 49.42 -4.25
N ALA A 877 -13.58 50.69 -4.03
CA ALA A 877 -14.97 51.17 -4.13
C ALA A 877 -15.30 51.94 -5.43
N ASP A 878 -14.33 52.22 -6.31
CA ASP A 878 -14.54 53.08 -7.50
C ASP A 878 -13.63 52.66 -8.66
N SER A 879 -14.11 51.80 -9.54
CA SER A 879 -13.31 51.26 -10.65
C SER A 879 -12.84 52.31 -11.67
N ALA A 880 -13.40 53.53 -11.63
CA ALA A 880 -12.94 54.66 -12.44
C ALA A 880 -11.63 55.26 -11.92
N ARG A 881 -11.20 54.93 -10.69
CA ARG A 881 -9.92 55.37 -10.12
C ARG A 881 -8.91 54.23 -10.15
N TYR A 882 -7.68 54.54 -10.52
CA TYR A 882 -6.58 53.57 -10.59
C TYR A 882 -5.22 54.17 -10.20
N CYS A 883 -4.29 53.32 -9.80
CA CYS A 883 -2.91 53.69 -9.47
C CYS A 883 -2.11 53.94 -10.75
N ASN A 884 -1.59 55.16 -10.92
CA ASN A 884 -0.62 55.48 -11.97
C ASN A 884 0.67 56.07 -11.35
N PRO A 885 1.70 55.25 -11.12
CA PRO A 885 2.91 55.67 -10.41
C PRO A 885 3.79 56.65 -11.22
N SER A 886 3.56 56.78 -12.53
CA SER A 886 4.23 57.77 -13.38
C SER A 886 3.63 59.18 -13.26
N VAL A 887 2.39 59.27 -12.76
CA VAL A 887 1.68 60.54 -12.58
C VAL A 887 1.69 60.95 -11.11
N ASN A 888 1.19 60.06 -10.24
CA ASN A 888 1.10 60.31 -8.82
C ASN A 888 1.21 58.99 -8.05
N ARG A 889 2.25 58.86 -7.21
CA ARG A 889 2.50 57.66 -6.39
C ARG A 889 1.73 57.65 -5.08
N SER A 890 1.14 58.77 -4.65
CA SER A 890 0.41 58.90 -3.39
C SER A 890 -1.07 59.26 -3.56
N GLY A 891 -1.59 59.24 -4.80
CA GLY A 891 -2.96 59.60 -5.11
C GLY A 891 -3.53 58.89 -6.34
N TRP A 892 -4.85 58.88 -6.45
CA TRP A 892 -5.57 58.19 -7.52
C TRP A 892 -5.55 58.94 -8.85
N THR A 893 -5.51 58.19 -9.96
CA THR A 893 -5.68 58.69 -11.32
C THR A 893 -7.04 58.23 -11.87
N PHE A 894 -7.70 59.04 -12.70
CA PHE A 894 -9.03 58.73 -13.24
C PHE A 894 -8.94 58.09 -14.63
N ARG A 895 -9.75 57.05 -14.87
CA ARG A 895 -9.97 56.48 -16.18
C ARG A 895 -10.93 57.39 -16.96
N PRO A 896 -10.60 57.80 -18.19
CA PRO A 896 -11.55 58.53 -19.02
C PRO A 896 -12.76 57.64 -19.30
N ALA A 897 -13.97 58.19 -19.10
CA ALA A 897 -15.21 57.46 -19.33
C ALA A 897 -15.33 57.04 -20.80
N THR A 898 -15.51 55.74 -21.07
CA THR A 898 -15.83 55.24 -22.41
C THR A 898 -17.26 55.67 -22.78
N GLY A 899 -17.38 56.79 -23.47
CA GLY A 899 -18.67 57.30 -23.90
C GLY A 899 -18.66 58.73 -24.45
N GLU A 900 -17.70 59.08 -25.32
CA GLU A 900 -17.92 60.20 -26.24
C GLU A 900 -17.17 59.99 -27.55
N GLN A 901 -17.94 60.05 -28.64
CA GLN A 901 -17.50 59.88 -30.01
C GLN A 901 -16.30 60.77 -30.34
N GLN A 902 -15.27 60.22 -30.97
CA GLN A 902 -14.36 61.03 -31.78
C GLN A 902 -15.14 61.64 -32.95
N PRO A 903 -15.16 62.98 -33.13
CA PRO A 903 -15.52 63.56 -34.41
C PRO A 903 -14.31 63.47 -35.34
N LYS A 904 -14.52 62.83 -36.49
CA LYS A 904 -13.66 62.91 -37.65
C LYS A 904 -13.70 64.33 -38.24
N HIS A 905 -12.50 64.88 -38.48
CA HIS A 905 -12.08 65.93 -39.42
C HIS A 905 -12.72 67.33 -39.37
N ILE A 906 -11.85 68.34 -39.16
CA ILE A 906 -11.88 69.59 -39.94
C ILE A 906 -10.48 69.86 -40.51
N VAL A 907 -10.45 70.00 -41.83
CA VAL A 907 -9.33 70.46 -42.67
C VAL A 907 -9.22 71.98 -42.58
N GLY A 908 -8.00 72.50 -42.52
CA GLY A 908 -7.69 73.93 -42.65
C GLY A 908 -6.24 74.17 -43.04
N ILE A 909 -6.02 74.39 -44.34
CA ILE A 909 -4.76 74.70 -45.05
C ILE A 909 -4.36 76.18 -44.84
N VAL A 910 -3.05 76.48 -44.70
CA VAL A 910 -2.23 77.56 -45.34
C VAL A 910 -0.75 77.28 -44.96
N ALA A 911 0.12 76.71 -45.81
CA ALA A 911 0.90 77.24 -46.95
C ALA A 911 2.17 78.07 -46.59
N GLY A 912 3.34 77.58 -47.05
CA GLY A 912 4.61 78.29 -47.28
C GLY A 912 5.77 77.92 -46.33
N THR A 913 6.99 77.53 -46.73
CA THR A 913 7.69 77.46 -48.03
C THR A 913 8.91 76.53 -47.93
N VAL A 914 9.26 75.93 -49.08
CA VAL A 914 10.33 74.97 -49.40
C VAL A 914 11.65 75.67 -49.77
N VAL A 915 12.80 74.99 -49.59
CA VAL A 915 13.98 74.79 -50.50
C VAL A 915 15.18 74.43 -49.59
N GLY A 916 16.03 73.41 -49.79
CA GLY A 916 16.29 72.34 -50.76
C GLY A 916 17.33 71.39 -50.07
N THR A 917 17.73 70.19 -50.49
CA THR A 917 17.97 69.52 -51.78
C THR A 917 18.14 68.02 -51.45
N VAL A 918 17.36 67.10 -52.03
CA VAL A 918 17.70 66.22 -53.18
C VAL A 918 19.11 65.65 -53.14
N VAL A 919 19.29 64.38 -52.75
CA VAL A 919 20.15 63.37 -53.41
C VAL A 919 19.72 61.94 -53.00
N LEU A 920 19.43 61.13 -54.02
CA LEU A 920 19.45 59.66 -54.11
C LEU A 920 18.46 58.81 -53.28
N VAL A 921 17.27 58.63 -53.86
CA VAL A 921 16.64 57.30 -53.95
C VAL A 921 17.22 56.64 -55.22
N LEU A 922 17.82 55.45 -55.08
CA LEU A 922 18.04 54.37 -56.09
C LEU A 922 19.34 53.59 -55.76
N ALA A 923 19.39 52.81 -54.66
CA ALA A 923 20.45 51.80 -54.48
C ALA A 923 20.27 50.72 -53.40
N VAL A 924 19.22 50.72 -52.55
CA VAL A 924 19.17 49.78 -51.40
C VAL A 924 17.95 48.85 -51.42
N ALA A 925 17.40 48.58 -52.61
CA ALA A 925 16.52 47.43 -52.83
C ALA A 925 17.30 46.10 -52.99
N LEU A 926 18.63 46.12 -52.80
CA LEU A 926 19.50 44.94 -52.94
C LEU A 926 20.17 44.49 -51.62
N ILE A 927 19.99 45.21 -50.51
CA ILE A 927 20.61 44.89 -49.23
C ILE A 927 19.51 44.92 -48.18
N LEU A 928 19.15 43.75 -47.67
CA LEU A 928 18.33 43.42 -46.49
C LEU A 928 17.39 42.22 -46.72
N LYS A 929 17.54 41.50 -47.84
CA LYS A 929 17.03 40.13 -48.01
C LYS A 929 18.07 39.02 -47.77
N ILE A 930 19.18 39.34 -47.09
CA ILE A 930 20.16 38.36 -46.59
C ILE A 930 20.72 38.83 -45.24
N LYS A 931 20.17 38.32 -44.14
CA LYS A 931 20.94 37.88 -42.96
C LYS A 931 20.05 37.01 -42.07
N LYS A 932 19.71 35.86 -42.63
CA LYS A 932 19.29 34.66 -41.90
C LYS A 932 20.57 33.96 -41.45
N GLN A 933 20.71 33.83 -40.13
CA GLN A 933 21.35 32.74 -39.38
C GLN A 933 22.82 32.30 -39.62
N LYS A 934 23.44 32.02 -38.45
CA LYS A 934 24.45 31.00 -38.09
C LYS A 934 25.94 31.34 -38.14
N ARG A 935 26.58 31.20 -36.95
CA ARG A 935 27.71 30.30 -36.58
C ARG A 935 28.27 30.79 -35.23
N SER A 936 28.44 30.04 -34.12
CA SER A 936 28.86 28.64 -33.87
C SER A 936 30.12 28.27 -34.66
N VAL A 937 31.27 28.33 -33.98
CA VAL A 937 32.60 27.97 -34.46
C VAL A 937 33.14 26.86 -33.58
N SER A 938 33.50 25.74 -34.22
CA SER A 938 34.47 24.76 -33.76
C SER A 938 35.61 24.74 -34.79
N VAL A 939 36.85 24.65 -34.32
CA VAL A 939 38.11 24.49 -35.08
C VAL A 939 38.36 22.97 -35.18
N GLY A 940 38.54 22.33 -36.35
CA GLY A 940 39.70 22.35 -37.25
C GLY A 940 40.74 21.32 -36.74
N PHE A 941 41.14 20.25 -37.45
CA PHE A 941 41.77 20.25 -38.78
C PHE A 941 42.04 18.81 -39.30
N LEU A 942 42.02 18.67 -40.65
CA LEU A 942 42.85 17.82 -41.55
C LEU A 942 42.64 16.28 -41.54
N LYS A 943 42.68 15.56 -42.67
CA LYS A 943 42.74 15.81 -44.13
C LYS A 943 42.69 14.42 -44.82
N GLU A 944 42.26 14.43 -46.08
CA GLU A 944 42.62 13.50 -47.17
C GLU A 944 42.05 12.05 -47.20
N ASP A 945 41.06 11.91 -48.10
CA ASP A 945 40.93 10.93 -49.20
C ASP A 945 41.37 9.48 -49.05
N GLY A 946 40.47 8.57 -49.47
CA GLY A 946 40.88 7.30 -50.10
C GLY A 946 40.02 6.09 -49.79
N ASP A 947 39.03 5.86 -50.65
CA ASP A 947 38.54 4.58 -51.19
C ASP A 947 38.41 3.29 -50.33
N THR A 948 37.15 2.82 -50.30
CA THR A 948 36.64 1.45 -50.50
C THR A 948 37.49 0.21 -50.13
N VAL A 949 36.89 -0.72 -49.36
CA VAL A 949 36.59 -2.14 -49.72
C VAL A 949 36.47 -3.07 -48.47
N LYS A 950 35.30 -3.73 -48.37
CA LYS A 950 34.96 -5.09 -47.86
C LYS A 950 35.37 -5.61 -46.46
N GLN A 951 34.33 -6.18 -45.84
CA GLN A 951 34.19 -7.51 -45.19
C GLN A 951 35.24 -8.00 -44.17
N ALA A 952 34.70 -8.43 -43.02
CA ALA A 952 34.78 -9.79 -42.45
C ALA A 952 35.26 -9.84 -40.98
N THR A 953 34.34 -10.31 -40.11
CA THR A 953 34.49 -11.35 -39.06
C THR A 953 35.74 -11.44 -38.16
N GLY A 954 35.48 -11.68 -36.87
CA GLY A 954 36.35 -12.45 -35.95
C GLY A 954 36.58 -11.73 -34.62
N MET A 955 35.87 -12.12 -33.55
CA MET A 955 36.34 -13.04 -32.48
C MET A 955 37.43 -12.45 -31.57
N SER A 956 37.03 -12.20 -30.30
CA SER A 956 37.64 -12.55 -28.99
C SER A 956 39.14 -12.91 -28.88
N PRO A 957 39.75 -12.75 -27.69
CA PRO A 957 39.18 -12.87 -26.33
C PRO A 957 39.00 -11.54 -25.59
#